data_AF-A0A640SVE7-F1
#
_entry.id   AF-A0A640SVE7-F1
#
_cell.length_a   1.000
_cell.length_b   1.000
_cell.length_c   1.000
_cell.angle_alpha   90.00
_cell.angle_beta   90.00
_cell.angle_gamma   90.00
#
_symmetry.space_group_name_H-M   'P 1'
#
loop_
_entity.id
_entity.type
_entity.pdbx_description
1 polymer ?
#
loop_
_entity_poly.entity_id
_entity_poly.type
_entity_poly.pdbx_seq_one_letter_code
_entity_poly.pdbx_strand_id
1 'polypeptide(L)'
;MRRTPHGRAVATGALVAVTAMLAVGVQAGTGTAAAPRPGSTHATPDPGALPAKLSPSQRAELIRAAGATTAETARQLKLGAKEKLVVKDVSKDVDGTVHTRYERTYDGLPVLGGDLVVHESKGGTLKGVTKAVRSQLKVASTTAKVKPATAEAKAVKAAQARGSEKTEAAKAPRKVVWVADGKPLLAYETVVGGLQDDGTPSQLHVITDATTGAKIFEYQGIKTGIGNSEYSGKVTIGTSGSAPNFSMTDATRGNHKTYDLKHGSSGTGSLFTDADDTWGDGTPQNTQTAGVDAAYGAQETWDYYKNVHGRSGIKGDGVGAYSRVHYGNSYVNAFWDDGCFCMTYGDGSGNAAPLTAIDVAGHEMSHGVTAATANLTYSGESGGLNEATSDIFGTAVEFYANNTSDPGDYLIGEKIDINGDGTPLRYMDKPSKDGASADYWSSNVGNKDVHYSSGVANHFFYLLSEGSGPKDIGGVHYDSPTSDNLPVPGIGRANAEKVWFKALSQYMSANTNYAAARTATLKAAADLFGEGSASYNTVANTWAAVNVGSRVPDGGGVTVTNPGNQTGTVGQAASLQIKATSGTAGALSYAATGLPAGLSLNATSGLISGTPTTAGTSNVTVTVTDAAKKTGTTAFTWTVNPAGGGNVFENAADVQIPDAGSAVTSPINVGRTGNAPSTLKVGVDIVHTYRGDLVVDLIAPDGTAYRLKNASAFDSAADVKTTYTVNASSEKAGGTWKLRVQDVYSQDTGYINGWKLTF
;
A
#
# COMPACT_ATOMS: atom_id res chain seq x y z
N MET A 1 -49.83 -49.81 -34.54
CA MET A 1 -49.44 -48.38 -34.52
C MET A 1 -47.91 -48.32 -34.54
N ARG A 2 -47.34 -47.52 -35.46
CA ARG A 2 -45.90 -47.35 -35.79
C ARG A 2 -45.08 -46.90 -34.56
N ARG A 3 -43.77 -47.14 -34.36
CA ARG A 3 -42.66 -47.79 -35.11
C ARG A 3 -41.56 -48.15 -34.07
N THR A 4 -40.79 -49.19 -34.39
CA THR A 4 -39.54 -49.72 -33.79
C THR A 4 -38.29 -48.86 -34.18
N PRO A 5 -37.01 -49.26 -33.94
CA PRO A 5 -36.27 -49.46 -32.66
C PRO A 5 -34.73 -49.07 -32.72
N HIS A 6 -33.99 -49.37 -31.62
CA HIS A 6 -32.53 -49.71 -31.50
C HIS A 6 -31.43 -48.70 -31.94
N GLY A 7 -30.23 -48.62 -31.37
CA GLY A 7 -29.54 -49.38 -30.32
C GLY A 7 -28.03 -49.05 -30.28
N ARG A 8 -27.44 -49.21 -29.08
CA ARG A 8 -26.07 -49.64 -28.68
C ARG A 8 -24.78 -49.08 -29.32
N ALA A 9 -23.87 -48.73 -28.40
CA ALA A 9 -22.43 -48.50 -28.55
C ALA A 9 -21.61 -49.77 -28.83
N VAL A 10 -20.43 -49.61 -29.44
CA VAL A 10 -19.21 -50.43 -29.22
C VAL A 10 -17.95 -49.58 -29.52
N ALA A 11 -16.91 -49.80 -28.72
CA ALA A 11 -15.59 -49.17 -28.73
C ALA A 11 -14.56 -49.87 -29.65
N THR A 12 -13.31 -49.38 -29.60
CA THR A 12 -11.99 -50.05 -29.77
C THR A 12 -11.15 -49.60 -30.97
N GLY A 13 -9.87 -49.30 -30.73
CA GLY A 13 -8.78 -49.56 -31.70
C GLY A 13 -7.71 -48.48 -31.83
N ALA A 14 -6.45 -48.83 -31.55
CA ALA A 14 -5.26 -47.98 -31.59
C ALA A 14 -4.42 -48.15 -32.89
N LEU A 15 -3.44 -47.24 -33.07
CA LEU A 15 -2.08 -47.42 -33.66
C LEU A 15 -1.75 -46.89 -35.10
N VAL A 16 -0.94 -45.80 -35.13
CA VAL A 16 0.33 -45.51 -35.90
C VAL A 16 0.40 -45.38 -37.46
N ALA A 17 1.01 -44.24 -37.87
CA ALA A 17 1.79 -43.86 -39.09
C ALA A 17 1.04 -43.75 -40.45
N VAL A 18 1.32 -42.83 -41.40
CA VAL A 18 2.55 -42.27 -41.98
C VAL A 18 2.27 -40.88 -42.62
N THR A 19 3.33 -40.06 -42.71
CA THR A 19 3.54 -38.74 -43.34
C THR A 19 3.02 -38.49 -44.78
N ALA A 20 2.58 -37.25 -45.04
CA ALA A 20 2.87 -36.51 -46.29
C ALA A 20 2.80 -34.98 -46.07
N MET A 21 3.91 -34.30 -46.31
CA MET A 21 4.04 -32.83 -46.30
C MET A 21 3.33 -32.19 -47.50
N LEU A 22 2.75 -31.00 -47.30
CA LEU A 22 2.76 -29.92 -48.28
C LEU A 22 2.84 -28.59 -47.51
N ALA A 23 3.99 -27.93 -47.67
CA ALA A 23 4.30 -26.64 -47.09
C ALA A 23 3.64 -25.52 -47.89
N VAL A 24 2.99 -24.58 -47.19
CA VAL A 24 2.80 -23.20 -47.66
C VAL A 24 3.29 -22.30 -46.54
N GLY A 25 4.40 -21.62 -46.81
CA GLY A 25 5.07 -20.77 -45.84
C GLY A 25 4.28 -19.49 -45.56
N VAL A 26 4.03 -19.24 -44.29
CA VAL A 26 3.84 -17.90 -43.74
C VAL A 26 4.89 -17.76 -42.65
N GLN A 27 5.82 -16.82 -42.84
CA GLN A 27 6.80 -16.44 -41.83
C GLN A 27 6.06 -15.84 -40.63
N ALA A 28 5.71 -16.69 -39.67
CA ALA A 28 5.49 -16.24 -38.30
C ALA A 28 6.87 -15.88 -37.75
N GLY A 29 7.15 -14.59 -37.64
CA GLY A 29 8.26 -14.12 -36.82
C GLY A 29 8.10 -14.71 -35.44
N THR A 30 9.08 -15.47 -34.98
CA THR A 30 9.17 -15.95 -33.61
C THR A 30 9.26 -14.73 -32.70
N GLY A 31 8.11 -14.24 -32.25
CA GLY A 31 8.02 -13.41 -31.06
C GLY A 31 8.55 -14.27 -29.93
N THR A 32 9.84 -14.16 -29.65
CA THR A 32 10.43 -14.67 -28.43
C THR A 32 9.72 -13.92 -27.32
N ALA A 33 8.72 -14.56 -26.72
CA ALA A 33 8.30 -14.23 -25.37
C ALA A 33 9.59 -14.17 -24.56
N ALA A 34 9.94 -12.96 -24.10
CA ALA A 34 11.03 -12.83 -23.15
C ALA A 34 10.66 -13.74 -21.97
N ALA A 35 11.46 -14.78 -21.76
CA ALA A 35 11.32 -15.63 -20.59
C ALA A 35 11.21 -14.71 -19.35
N PRO A 36 10.31 -15.00 -18.39
CA PRO A 36 10.22 -14.23 -17.16
C PRO A 36 11.63 -14.12 -16.58
N ARG A 37 12.15 -12.90 -16.52
CA ARG A 37 13.51 -12.65 -16.05
C ARG A 37 13.50 -12.94 -14.55
N PRO A 38 14.33 -13.86 -14.03
CA PRO A 38 14.43 -14.07 -12.60
C PRO A 38 15.16 -12.85 -12.00
N GLY A 39 14.45 -12.05 -11.21
CA GLY A 39 15.00 -10.88 -10.51
C GLY A 39 13.90 -9.85 -10.29
N SER A 40 13.76 -9.21 -9.14
CA SER A 40 14.79 -8.80 -8.18
C SER A 40 14.19 -8.79 -6.78
N THR A 41 14.94 -9.29 -5.79
CA THR A 41 14.55 -9.16 -4.38
C THR A 41 14.27 -7.69 -4.05
N HIS A 42 12.99 -7.42 -3.78
CA HIS A 42 12.48 -6.16 -3.29
C HIS A 42 13.05 -5.90 -1.90
N ALA A 43 13.59 -4.70 -1.70
CA ALA A 43 14.52 -4.39 -0.63
C ALA A 43 13.98 -4.73 0.76
N THR A 44 14.91 -4.95 1.67
CA THR A 44 14.64 -5.43 3.03
C THR A 44 14.43 -4.19 3.91
N PRO A 45 13.42 -4.16 4.82
CA PRO A 45 13.26 -3.08 5.81
C PRO A 45 14.58 -2.82 6.54
N ASP A 46 14.85 -1.61 7.07
CA ASP A 46 16.14 -1.24 7.73
C ASP A 46 16.68 -2.48 8.42
N PRO A 47 17.66 -3.17 7.80
CA PRO A 47 18.01 -4.48 8.24
C PRO A 47 18.35 -4.42 9.71
N GLY A 48 18.99 -3.31 10.12
CA GLY A 48 19.40 -2.94 11.45
C GLY A 48 18.32 -3.05 12.52
N ALA A 49 17.19 -2.36 12.39
CA ALA A 49 16.16 -2.36 13.42
C ALA A 49 15.28 -3.62 13.43
N LEU A 50 15.42 -4.49 12.43
CA LEU A 50 14.73 -5.79 12.43
C LEU A 50 15.35 -6.73 13.46
N PRO A 51 14.55 -7.66 14.03
CA PRO A 51 15.09 -8.74 14.83
C PRO A 51 16.15 -9.53 14.04
N ALA A 52 17.37 -9.58 14.57
CA ALA A 52 18.42 -10.42 14.03
C ALA A 52 18.03 -11.89 14.16
N LYS A 53 18.22 -12.66 13.08
CA LYS A 53 18.07 -14.11 13.11
C LYS A 53 19.23 -14.72 13.90
N LEU A 54 19.00 -15.02 15.18
CA LEU A 54 19.97 -15.66 16.07
C LEU A 54 19.87 -17.19 15.94
N SER A 55 21.01 -17.87 15.79
CA SER A 55 21.05 -19.31 16.01
C SER A 55 20.75 -19.64 17.48
N PRO A 56 20.31 -20.87 17.80
CA PRO A 56 20.12 -21.30 19.18
C PRO A 56 21.37 -21.08 20.06
N SER A 57 22.57 -21.28 19.52
CA SER A 57 23.83 -21.07 20.25
C SER A 57 24.17 -19.59 20.46
N GLN A 58 23.88 -18.74 19.48
CA GLN A 58 24.06 -17.28 19.61
C GLN A 58 23.09 -16.69 20.63
N ARG A 59 21.82 -17.12 20.61
CA ARG A 59 20.84 -16.73 21.61
C ARG A 59 21.23 -17.23 23.00
N ALA A 60 21.70 -18.46 23.13
CA ALA A 60 22.19 -18.99 24.40
C ALA A 60 23.39 -18.22 24.95
N GLU A 61 24.31 -17.78 24.07
CA GLU A 61 25.45 -16.95 24.46
C GLU A 61 25.00 -15.55 24.92
N LEU A 62 24.06 -14.92 24.21
CA LEU A 62 23.51 -13.63 24.63
C LEU A 62 22.82 -13.73 25.99
N ILE A 63 22.07 -14.81 26.24
CA ILE A 63 21.47 -15.10 27.54
C ILE A 63 22.55 -15.30 28.62
N ARG A 64 23.64 -16.03 28.34
CA ARG A 64 24.77 -16.17 29.27
C ARG A 64 25.44 -14.84 29.57
N ALA A 65 25.73 -14.04 28.55
CA ALA A 65 26.38 -12.74 28.68
C ALA A 65 25.53 -11.79 29.52
N ALA A 66 24.23 -11.69 29.23
CA ALA A 66 23.28 -10.95 30.05
C ALA A 66 23.18 -11.50 31.49
N GLY A 67 23.32 -12.82 31.66
CA GLY A 67 23.31 -13.49 32.96
C GLY A 67 24.50 -13.06 33.83
N ALA A 68 25.67 -12.92 33.23
CA ALA A 68 26.91 -12.50 33.90
C ALA A 68 26.84 -11.04 34.42
N THR A 69 26.05 -10.18 33.79
CA THR A 69 25.94 -8.75 34.14
C THR A 69 24.72 -8.41 35.00
N THR A 70 23.85 -9.36 35.33
CA THR A 70 22.61 -9.15 36.11
C THR A 70 22.79 -8.30 37.38
N ALA A 71 23.87 -8.49 38.13
CA ALA A 71 24.15 -7.73 39.34
C ALA A 71 24.53 -6.26 39.05
N GLU A 72 25.22 -6.01 37.94
CA GLU A 72 25.55 -4.67 37.48
C GLU A 72 24.31 -3.96 36.94
N THR A 73 23.55 -4.62 36.08
CA THR A 73 22.28 -4.11 35.57
C THR A 73 21.34 -3.75 36.72
N ALA A 74 21.22 -4.59 37.75
CA ALA A 74 20.41 -4.27 38.93
C ALA A 74 20.87 -2.98 39.66
N ARG A 75 22.20 -2.73 39.74
CA ARG A 75 22.75 -1.48 40.30
C ARG A 75 22.45 -0.28 39.40
N GLN A 76 22.63 -0.40 38.09
CA GLN A 76 22.33 0.67 37.12
C GLN A 76 20.84 1.05 37.17
N LEU A 77 19.96 0.06 37.34
CA LEU A 77 18.51 0.25 37.48
C LEU A 77 18.07 0.72 38.87
N LYS A 78 19.00 0.88 39.82
CA LYS A 78 18.76 1.26 41.22
C LYS A 78 17.75 0.36 41.93
N LEU A 79 17.81 -0.95 41.70
CA LEU A 79 16.94 -1.91 42.38
C LEU A 79 17.34 -2.06 43.85
N GLY A 80 16.39 -2.46 44.71
CA GLY A 80 16.67 -2.70 46.12
C GLY A 80 17.67 -3.84 46.35
N ALA A 81 18.39 -3.83 47.47
CA ALA A 81 19.45 -4.82 47.77
C ALA A 81 18.97 -6.29 47.83
N LYS A 82 17.66 -6.50 48.05
CA LYS A 82 17.05 -7.84 48.03
C LYS A 82 16.60 -8.27 46.65
N GLU A 83 16.62 -7.39 45.67
CA GLU A 83 16.16 -7.67 44.32
C GLU A 83 17.30 -8.20 43.46
N LYS A 84 17.05 -9.28 42.72
CA LYS A 84 17.98 -9.77 41.70
C LYS A 84 17.25 -9.98 40.39
N LEU A 85 17.97 -9.84 39.29
CA LEU A 85 17.47 -10.08 37.95
C LEU A 85 17.80 -11.51 37.52
N VAL A 86 16.86 -12.13 36.82
CA VAL A 86 17.01 -13.43 36.17
C VAL A 86 16.70 -13.23 34.70
N VAL A 87 17.69 -13.46 33.83
CA VAL A 87 17.49 -13.35 32.38
C VAL A 87 16.46 -14.38 31.94
N LYS A 88 15.45 -13.93 31.21
CA LYS A 88 14.42 -14.78 30.60
C LYS A 88 14.65 -14.95 29.12
N ASP A 89 14.93 -13.84 28.46
CA ASP A 89 15.21 -13.84 27.04
C ASP A 89 16.12 -12.67 26.68
N VAL A 90 16.80 -12.83 25.56
CA VAL A 90 17.52 -11.77 24.89
C VAL A 90 17.13 -11.83 23.43
N SER A 91 16.51 -10.77 22.94
CA SER A 91 16.42 -10.51 21.51
C SER A 91 17.48 -9.48 21.12
N LYS A 92 17.87 -9.52 19.86
CA LYS A 92 18.86 -8.61 19.31
C LYS A 92 18.37 -8.15 17.96
N ASP A 93 18.52 -6.87 17.69
CA ASP A 93 18.26 -6.28 16.39
C ASP A 93 19.55 -6.37 15.56
N VAL A 94 19.45 -6.38 14.23
CA VAL A 94 20.62 -6.49 13.33
C VAL A 94 21.59 -5.30 13.50
N ASP A 95 21.11 -4.13 13.94
CA ASP A 95 21.91 -2.93 14.24
C ASP A 95 22.78 -3.13 15.50
N GLY A 96 22.52 -4.24 16.21
CA GLY A 96 23.21 -4.67 17.38
C GLY A 96 22.56 -4.26 18.68
N THR A 97 21.46 -3.52 18.66
CA THR A 97 20.63 -3.22 19.83
C THR A 97 20.17 -4.53 20.47
N VAL A 98 20.29 -4.63 21.78
CA VAL A 98 19.93 -5.81 22.56
C VAL A 98 18.75 -5.46 23.46
N HIS A 99 17.79 -6.36 23.54
CA HIS A 99 16.64 -6.26 24.41
C HIS A 99 16.65 -7.45 25.35
N THR A 100 17.04 -7.21 26.59
CA THR A 100 17.11 -8.25 27.61
C THR A 100 15.87 -8.19 28.49
N ARG A 101 15.07 -9.25 28.45
CA ARG A 101 13.93 -9.45 29.35
C ARG A 101 14.40 -10.11 30.62
N TYR A 102 14.04 -9.52 31.75
CA TYR A 102 14.35 -10.05 33.07
C TYR A 102 13.07 -10.34 33.85
N GLU A 103 13.02 -11.52 34.46
CA GLU A 103 12.25 -11.71 35.68
C GLU A 103 13.02 -11.14 36.88
N ARG A 104 12.30 -10.82 37.94
CA ARG A 104 12.90 -10.42 39.22
C ARG A 104 12.73 -11.51 40.25
N THR A 105 13.70 -11.57 41.16
CA THR A 105 13.53 -12.23 42.46
C THR A 105 13.66 -11.19 43.55
N TYR A 106 13.01 -11.44 44.69
CA TYR A 106 13.16 -10.67 45.92
C TYR A 106 13.53 -11.63 47.05
N ASP A 107 14.71 -11.47 47.63
CA ASP A 107 15.25 -12.35 48.68
C ASP A 107 15.28 -13.83 48.23
N GLY A 108 15.53 -14.06 46.94
CA GLY A 108 15.51 -15.39 46.31
C GLY A 108 14.12 -15.90 45.89
N LEU A 109 13.03 -15.17 46.17
CA LEU A 109 11.68 -15.56 45.76
C LEU A 109 11.33 -14.98 44.38
N PRO A 110 10.72 -15.76 43.46
CA PRO A 110 10.20 -15.23 42.19
C PRO A 110 9.20 -14.09 42.41
N VAL A 111 9.25 -13.06 41.58
CA VAL A 111 8.30 -11.93 41.61
C VAL A 111 7.31 -12.07 40.45
N LEU A 112 6.01 -12.19 40.76
CA LEU A 112 4.94 -12.24 39.77
C LEU A 112 4.37 -10.83 39.51
N GLY A 113 4.29 -10.45 38.23
CA GLY A 113 3.83 -9.12 37.79
C GLY A 113 4.87 -8.00 37.93
N GLY A 114 6.16 -8.33 38.08
CA GLY A 114 7.23 -7.36 38.33
C GLY A 114 8.34 -7.30 37.28
N ASP A 115 8.19 -7.95 36.13
CA ASP A 115 9.23 -8.09 35.09
C ASP A 115 9.62 -6.75 34.44
N LEU A 116 10.77 -6.76 33.76
CA LEU A 116 11.29 -5.59 33.06
C LEU A 116 12.07 -5.98 31.79
N VAL A 117 12.19 -5.05 30.86
CA VAL A 117 13.03 -5.16 29.67
C VAL A 117 14.04 -4.02 29.67
N VAL A 118 15.32 -4.35 29.50
CA VAL A 118 16.42 -3.40 29.34
C VAL A 118 16.78 -3.34 27.86
N HIS A 119 16.82 -2.13 27.30
CA HIS A 119 17.17 -1.90 25.90
C HIS A 119 18.56 -1.24 25.85
N GLU A 120 19.52 -1.91 25.24
CA GLU A 120 20.91 -1.47 25.16
C GLU A 120 21.33 -1.34 23.70
N SER A 121 22.08 -0.31 23.36
CA SER A 121 22.68 -0.19 22.03
C SER A 121 23.74 -1.28 21.78
N LYS A 122 24.21 -1.43 20.53
CA LYS A 122 25.33 -2.33 20.18
C LYS A 122 26.58 -2.18 21.07
N GLY A 123 26.80 -0.99 21.63
CA GLY A 123 27.92 -0.69 22.55
C GLY A 123 27.62 -0.92 24.03
N GLY A 124 26.45 -1.45 24.39
CA GLY A 124 26.04 -1.66 25.79
C GLY A 124 25.48 -0.42 26.49
N THR A 125 25.39 0.73 25.80
CA THR A 125 24.77 1.93 26.37
C THR A 125 23.28 1.71 26.57
N LEU A 126 22.79 1.93 27.79
CA LEU A 126 21.37 1.87 28.14
C LEU A 126 20.57 2.91 27.33
N LYS A 127 19.68 2.45 26.46
CA LYS A 127 18.74 3.28 25.69
C LYS A 127 17.43 3.50 26.44
N GLY A 128 17.00 2.53 27.24
CA GLY A 128 15.75 2.63 27.98
C GLY A 128 15.43 1.37 28.79
N VAL A 129 14.42 1.50 29.66
CA VAL A 129 13.95 0.39 30.51
C VAL A 129 12.44 0.41 30.57
N THR A 130 11.82 -0.69 30.18
CA THR A 130 10.39 -0.92 30.31
C THR A 130 10.14 -1.73 31.59
N LYS A 131 9.37 -1.21 32.54
CA LYS A 131 9.12 -1.88 33.84
C LYS A 131 7.62 -2.13 34.01
N ALA A 132 7.23 -3.35 34.39
CA ALA A 132 5.85 -3.69 34.72
C ALA A 132 5.35 -2.92 35.96
N VAL A 133 6.24 -2.71 36.95
CA VAL A 133 5.95 -1.92 38.16
C VAL A 133 7.09 -0.96 38.46
N ARG A 134 6.74 0.33 38.64
CA ARG A 134 7.69 1.42 38.93
C ARG A 134 7.96 1.62 40.43
N SER A 135 7.07 1.15 41.30
CA SER A 135 7.27 1.19 42.75
C SER A 135 8.39 0.24 43.19
N GLN A 136 9.07 0.58 44.28
CA GLN A 136 10.11 -0.26 44.84
C GLN A 136 9.50 -1.55 45.42
N LEU A 137 10.11 -2.71 45.12
CA LEU A 137 9.67 -3.97 45.71
C LEU A 137 10.12 -4.02 47.18
N LYS A 138 9.16 -3.99 48.09
CA LYS A 138 9.42 -4.18 49.52
C LYS A 138 8.25 -4.92 50.16
N VAL A 139 8.53 -6.11 50.68
CA VAL A 139 7.57 -6.89 51.49
C VAL A 139 7.95 -6.83 52.97
N ALA A 140 6.95 -6.88 53.85
CA ALA A 140 7.17 -6.81 55.30
C ALA A 140 7.99 -7.98 55.85
N SER A 141 7.85 -9.18 55.28
CA SER A 141 8.60 -10.39 55.63
C SER A 141 8.60 -11.38 54.46
N THR A 142 9.61 -12.24 54.39
CA THR A 142 9.71 -13.39 53.46
C THR A 142 9.45 -14.73 54.14
N THR A 143 9.08 -14.67 55.43
CA THR A 143 8.64 -15.81 56.24
C THR A 143 7.11 -15.91 56.15
N ALA A 144 6.62 -17.03 55.60
CA ALA A 144 5.20 -17.33 55.55
C ALA A 144 4.68 -17.69 56.94
N LYS A 145 3.51 -17.15 57.31
CA LYS A 145 2.76 -17.58 58.52
C LYS A 145 1.83 -18.75 58.20
N VAL A 146 1.44 -18.89 56.94
CA VAL A 146 0.57 -19.94 56.42
C VAL A 146 1.41 -21.11 55.96
N LYS A 147 1.02 -22.35 56.30
CA LYS A 147 1.69 -23.56 55.82
C LYS A 147 1.41 -23.77 54.32
N PRO A 148 2.37 -24.26 53.51
CA PRO A 148 2.14 -24.57 52.09
C PRO A 148 0.91 -25.46 51.85
N ALA A 149 0.72 -26.51 52.67
CA ALA A 149 -0.45 -27.39 52.59
C ALA A 149 -1.79 -26.65 52.72
N THR A 150 -1.83 -25.54 53.47
CA THR A 150 -3.03 -24.69 53.56
C THR A 150 -3.27 -23.90 52.28
N ALA A 151 -2.22 -23.43 51.61
CA ALA A 151 -2.33 -22.80 50.29
C ALA A 151 -2.73 -23.81 49.21
N GLU A 152 -2.18 -25.03 49.27
CA GLU A 152 -2.53 -26.12 48.37
C GLU A 152 -3.99 -26.54 48.51
N ALA A 153 -4.45 -26.78 49.74
CA ALA A 153 -5.85 -27.12 49.99
C ALA A 153 -6.81 -26.04 49.49
N LYS A 154 -6.42 -24.75 49.58
CA LYS A 154 -7.22 -23.64 49.03
C LYS A 154 -7.21 -23.61 47.51
N ALA A 155 -6.07 -23.89 46.88
CA ALA A 155 -5.96 -23.93 45.43
C ALA A 155 -6.71 -25.14 44.84
N VAL A 156 -6.59 -26.32 45.45
CA VAL A 156 -7.36 -27.52 45.10
C VAL A 156 -8.85 -27.27 45.30
N LYS A 157 -9.26 -26.67 46.42
CA LYS A 157 -10.67 -26.29 46.63
C LYS A 157 -11.16 -25.29 45.59
N ALA A 158 -10.32 -24.34 45.18
CA ALA A 158 -10.65 -23.39 44.12
C ALA A 158 -10.76 -24.07 42.74
N ALA A 159 -9.92 -25.09 42.47
CA ALA A 159 -9.98 -25.90 41.26
C ALA A 159 -11.21 -26.83 41.25
N GLN A 160 -11.53 -27.48 42.37
CA GLN A 160 -12.71 -28.33 42.55
C GLN A 160 -14.00 -27.53 42.42
N ALA A 161 -14.02 -26.30 42.94
CA ALA A 161 -15.13 -25.37 42.71
C ALA A 161 -15.31 -24.97 41.23
N ARG A 162 -14.36 -25.34 40.36
CA ARG A 162 -14.33 -25.10 38.91
C ARG A 162 -14.32 -26.43 38.11
N GLY A 163 -14.81 -27.53 38.70
CA GLY A 163 -14.94 -28.82 38.02
C GLY A 163 -13.69 -29.70 37.99
N SER A 164 -12.58 -29.29 38.62
CA SER A 164 -11.38 -30.14 38.66
C SER A 164 -11.58 -31.35 39.58
N GLU A 165 -11.40 -32.55 39.05
CA GLU A 165 -11.37 -33.80 39.84
C GLU A 165 -10.06 -33.99 40.64
N LYS A 166 -9.08 -33.09 40.49
CA LYS A 166 -7.80 -33.24 41.19
C LYS A 166 -7.98 -33.01 42.69
N THR A 167 -7.30 -33.85 43.47
CA THR A 167 -7.27 -33.79 44.94
C THR A 167 -5.98 -33.19 45.49
N GLU A 168 -5.00 -32.93 44.62
CA GLU A 168 -3.68 -32.37 44.95
C GLU A 168 -3.18 -31.47 43.83
N ALA A 169 -2.25 -30.56 44.15
CA ALA A 169 -1.58 -29.76 43.14
C ALA A 169 -0.53 -30.61 42.41
N ALA A 170 -0.24 -30.28 41.15
CA ALA A 170 0.77 -31.01 40.38
C ALA A 170 2.19 -30.88 40.97
N LYS A 171 2.41 -29.83 41.78
CA LYS A 171 3.63 -29.56 42.54
C LYS A 171 3.26 -28.82 43.83
N ALA A 172 4.10 -28.97 44.86
CA ALA A 172 3.96 -28.23 46.11
C ALA A 172 3.94 -26.70 45.87
N PRO A 173 3.10 -25.93 46.62
CA PRO A 173 3.04 -24.47 46.47
C PRO A 173 4.40 -23.80 46.65
N ARG A 174 4.77 -22.95 45.71
CA ARG A 174 6.03 -22.21 45.77
C ARG A 174 5.80 -20.82 46.34
N LYS A 175 6.70 -20.35 47.22
CA LYS A 175 6.68 -18.96 47.71
C LYS A 175 7.07 -18.01 46.57
N VAL A 176 6.31 -16.93 46.42
CA VAL A 176 6.52 -15.87 45.43
C VAL A 176 6.28 -14.50 46.10
N VAL A 177 6.74 -13.43 45.47
CA VAL A 177 6.27 -12.07 45.74
C VAL A 177 5.27 -11.69 44.67
N TRP A 178 4.05 -11.33 45.05
CA TRP A 178 3.03 -10.81 44.15
C TRP A 178 3.09 -9.29 44.13
N VAL A 179 3.03 -8.66 42.95
CA VAL A 179 3.02 -7.20 42.82
C VAL A 179 2.14 -6.68 41.67
N ALA A 180 1.36 -7.54 41.02
CA ALA A 180 0.59 -7.11 39.83
C ALA A 180 -0.50 -6.05 40.14
N ASP A 181 -0.91 -5.89 41.41
CA ASP A 181 -1.82 -4.84 41.90
C ASP A 181 -1.09 -3.59 42.43
N GLY A 182 0.22 -3.51 42.21
CA GLY A 182 1.09 -2.41 42.62
C GLY A 182 1.55 -2.45 44.08
N LYS A 183 1.05 -3.38 44.91
CA LYS A 183 1.43 -3.53 46.33
C LYS A 183 2.19 -4.85 46.55
N PRO A 184 3.52 -4.82 46.73
CA PRO A 184 4.30 -6.03 46.92
C PRO A 184 3.90 -6.77 48.19
N LEU A 185 3.60 -8.07 48.10
CA LEU A 185 3.30 -8.93 49.24
C LEU A 185 3.87 -10.35 49.06
N LEU A 186 4.07 -11.06 50.18
CA LEU A 186 4.49 -12.47 50.16
C LEU A 186 3.30 -13.39 49.91
N ALA A 187 3.40 -14.25 48.91
CA ALA A 187 2.34 -15.18 48.51
C ALA A 187 2.89 -16.60 48.24
N TYR A 188 1.96 -17.54 48.10
CA TYR A 188 2.16 -18.83 47.47
C TYR A 188 1.51 -18.82 46.10
N GLU A 189 2.21 -19.30 45.09
CA GLU A 189 1.60 -19.74 43.84
C GLU A 189 1.43 -21.25 43.89
N THR A 190 0.20 -21.69 43.64
CA THR A 190 -0.13 -23.11 43.49
C THR A 190 -0.73 -23.32 42.12
N VAL A 191 -0.23 -24.33 41.39
CA VAL A 191 -0.75 -24.71 40.08
C VAL A 191 -1.48 -26.03 40.23
N VAL A 192 -2.79 -26.00 40.01
CA VAL A 192 -3.62 -27.20 39.96
C VAL A 192 -3.89 -27.50 38.49
N GLY A 193 -3.30 -28.59 37.99
CA GLY A 193 -3.59 -29.10 36.65
C GLY A 193 -4.89 -29.90 36.64
N GLY A 194 -5.31 -30.39 35.48
CA GLY A 194 -6.45 -31.31 35.39
C GLY A 194 -7.14 -31.24 34.05
N LEU A 195 -8.33 -31.82 33.99
CA LEU A 195 -9.31 -31.53 32.95
C LEU A 195 -10.41 -30.69 33.60
N GLN A 196 -10.99 -29.77 32.85
CA GLN A 196 -12.26 -29.14 33.18
C GLN A 196 -13.39 -30.14 32.88
N ASP A 197 -14.63 -29.86 33.31
CA ASP A 197 -15.78 -30.77 33.17
C ASP A 197 -16.06 -31.16 31.69
N ASP A 198 -15.58 -30.37 30.73
CA ASP A 198 -15.69 -30.50 29.27
C ASP A 198 -14.54 -31.29 28.61
N GLY A 199 -13.53 -31.73 29.38
CA GLY A 199 -12.33 -32.40 28.86
C GLY A 199 -11.20 -31.46 28.43
N THR A 200 -11.30 -30.16 28.66
CA THR A 200 -10.25 -29.17 28.35
C THR A 200 -9.11 -29.25 29.36
N PRO A 201 -7.82 -29.29 28.94
CA PRO A 201 -6.69 -29.19 29.87
C PRO A 201 -6.78 -27.92 30.73
N SER A 202 -6.74 -28.08 32.04
CA SER A 202 -6.76 -27.00 33.04
C SER A 202 -5.35 -26.72 33.55
N GLN A 203 -5.04 -25.43 33.72
CA GLN A 203 -3.86 -24.97 34.44
C GLN A 203 -4.25 -23.81 35.35
N LEU A 204 -4.95 -24.10 36.45
CA LEU A 204 -5.40 -23.05 37.37
C LEU A 204 -4.23 -22.63 38.28
N HIS A 205 -3.78 -21.40 38.11
CA HIS A 205 -2.82 -20.74 39.00
C HIS A 205 -3.59 -20.02 40.10
N VAL A 206 -3.35 -20.38 41.36
CA VAL A 206 -3.96 -19.73 42.53
C VAL A 206 -2.88 -19.08 43.36
N ILE A 207 -2.99 -17.76 43.53
CA ILE A 207 -2.10 -16.94 44.34
C ILE A 207 -2.74 -16.74 45.70
N THR A 208 -2.10 -17.24 46.75
CA THR A 208 -2.59 -17.21 48.14
C THR A 208 -1.65 -16.41 49.02
N ASP A 209 -2.17 -15.46 49.79
CA ASP A 209 -1.40 -14.65 50.73
C ASP A 209 -0.73 -15.56 51.76
N ALA A 210 0.61 -15.49 51.85
CA ALA A 210 1.38 -16.39 52.70
C ALA A 210 1.33 -16.00 54.19
N THR A 211 0.67 -14.89 54.52
CA THR A 211 0.49 -14.36 55.88
C THR A 211 -0.93 -14.60 56.38
N THR A 212 -1.93 -14.29 55.58
CA THR A 212 -3.36 -14.40 55.95
C THR A 212 -4.01 -15.69 55.45
N GLY A 213 -3.45 -16.26 54.39
CA GLY A 213 -4.00 -17.41 53.69
C GLY A 213 -5.13 -17.02 52.74
N ALA A 214 -5.47 -15.74 52.60
CA ALA A 214 -6.51 -15.29 51.68
C ALA A 214 -6.09 -15.58 50.23
N LYS A 215 -7.02 -16.00 49.38
CA LYS A 215 -6.78 -16.04 47.93
C LYS A 215 -6.70 -14.61 47.43
N ILE A 216 -5.56 -14.24 46.85
CA ILE A 216 -5.29 -12.88 46.34
C ILE A 216 -5.72 -12.77 44.88
N PHE A 217 -5.40 -13.80 44.11
CA PHE A 217 -5.61 -13.81 42.67
C PHE A 217 -5.71 -15.25 42.20
N GLU A 218 -6.46 -15.50 41.14
CA GLU A 218 -6.40 -16.75 40.41
C GLU A 218 -6.56 -16.48 38.93
N TYR A 219 -5.91 -17.28 38.10
CA TYR A 219 -6.07 -17.22 36.66
C TYR A 219 -5.93 -18.59 36.05
N GLN A 220 -6.70 -18.84 34.99
CA GLN A 220 -6.47 -19.99 34.14
C GLN A 220 -5.29 -19.70 33.21
N GLY A 221 -4.32 -20.61 33.19
CA GLY A 221 -3.17 -20.59 32.28
C GLY A 221 -3.49 -21.11 30.87
N ILE A 222 -4.66 -21.73 30.69
CA ILE A 222 -5.24 -22.14 29.41
C ILE A 222 -6.57 -21.38 29.26
N LYS A 223 -6.68 -20.47 28.29
CA LYS A 223 -7.86 -19.64 28.06
C LYS A 223 -8.17 -19.51 26.58
N THR A 224 -8.84 -20.52 26.06
CA THR A 224 -9.40 -20.46 24.72
C THR A 224 -10.63 -21.36 24.64
N GLY A 225 -11.79 -20.76 24.36
CA GLY A 225 -12.99 -21.52 24.05
C GLY A 225 -12.86 -22.19 22.68
N ILE A 226 -13.58 -23.30 22.51
CA ILE A 226 -13.69 -23.97 21.22
C ILE A 226 -14.86 -23.36 20.47
N GLY A 227 -14.61 -22.77 19.30
CA GLY A 227 -15.65 -22.22 18.45
C GLY A 227 -15.93 -23.14 17.26
N ASN A 228 -17.20 -23.44 17.01
CA ASN A 228 -17.66 -24.04 15.76
C ASN A 228 -18.17 -22.92 14.86
N SER A 229 -17.26 -22.43 13.99
CA SER A 229 -17.50 -21.34 13.05
C SER A 229 -18.28 -21.80 11.83
N GLU A 230 -19.05 -20.89 11.22
CA GLU A 230 -19.72 -21.15 9.93
C GLU A 230 -18.69 -21.22 8.79
N TYR A 231 -17.73 -20.29 8.78
CA TYR A 231 -16.81 -20.09 7.65
C TYR A 231 -15.39 -20.65 7.89
N SER A 232 -14.93 -20.66 9.14
CA SER A 232 -13.56 -21.00 9.53
C SER A 232 -13.42 -22.42 10.11
N GLY A 233 -14.51 -23.19 10.19
CA GLY A 233 -14.54 -24.52 10.78
C GLY A 233 -14.34 -24.51 12.31
N LYS A 234 -13.66 -25.52 12.85
CA LYS A 234 -13.40 -25.58 14.30
C LYS A 234 -12.19 -24.72 14.66
N VAL A 235 -12.44 -23.63 15.38
CA VAL A 235 -11.44 -22.63 15.77
C VAL A 235 -11.30 -22.50 17.27
N THR A 236 -10.30 -21.74 17.68
CA THR A 236 -9.98 -21.44 19.06
C THR A 236 -10.21 -19.95 19.27
N ILE A 237 -11.06 -19.56 20.23
CA ILE A 237 -11.43 -18.15 20.47
C ILE A 237 -11.09 -17.68 21.88
N GLY A 238 -10.75 -16.40 22.02
CA GLY A 238 -10.48 -15.80 23.32
C GLY A 238 -11.74 -15.66 24.18
N THR A 239 -11.78 -16.34 25.33
CA THR A 239 -12.91 -16.31 26.26
C THR A 239 -12.45 -16.02 27.69
N SER A 240 -13.41 -15.61 28.53
CA SER A 240 -13.16 -15.34 29.95
C SER A 240 -14.26 -15.94 30.81
N GLY A 241 -13.91 -16.29 32.04
CA GLY A 241 -14.83 -16.89 33.00
C GLY A 241 -14.37 -18.28 33.39
N SER A 242 -15.33 -19.09 33.80
CA SER A 242 -15.16 -20.52 34.06
C SER A 242 -16.52 -21.17 34.17
N ALA A 243 -16.59 -22.46 33.93
CA ALA A 243 -17.80 -23.24 34.05
C ALA A 243 -18.54 -22.93 35.37
N PRO A 244 -19.87 -22.72 35.34
CA PRO A 244 -20.76 -22.72 34.16
C PRO A 244 -20.99 -21.31 33.57
N ASN A 245 -20.06 -20.36 33.76
CA ASN A 245 -20.22 -18.94 33.41
C ASN A 245 -19.03 -18.44 32.59
N PHE A 246 -18.90 -18.92 31.36
CA PHE A 246 -18.00 -18.36 30.37
C PHE A 246 -18.65 -17.18 29.66
N SER A 247 -17.81 -16.34 29.06
CA SER A 247 -18.21 -15.19 28.26
C SER A 247 -17.25 -15.02 27.09
N MET A 248 -17.75 -14.57 25.93
CA MET A 248 -16.91 -14.18 24.79
C MET A 248 -16.25 -12.82 25.07
N THR A 249 -15.28 -12.84 25.99
CA THR A 249 -14.40 -11.71 26.31
C THR A 249 -12.95 -12.17 26.18
N ASP A 250 -12.25 -11.63 25.20
CA ASP A 250 -10.82 -11.88 25.00
C ASP A 250 -9.98 -10.89 25.82
N ALA A 251 -9.61 -11.30 27.04
CA ALA A 251 -8.76 -10.50 27.92
C ALA A 251 -7.32 -10.35 27.42
N THR A 252 -6.87 -11.17 26.46
CA THR A 252 -5.49 -11.14 25.93
C THR A 252 -5.31 -10.15 24.80
N ARG A 253 -6.41 -9.73 24.15
CA ARG A 253 -6.45 -8.80 23.02
C ARG A 253 -7.30 -7.57 23.34
N GLY A 254 -6.87 -6.85 24.39
CA GLY A 254 -7.46 -5.56 24.74
C GLY A 254 -8.86 -5.62 25.36
N ASN A 255 -9.30 -6.79 25.86
CA ASN A 255 -10.65 -7.03 26.39
C ASN A 255 -11.76 -6.89 25.35
N HIS A 256 -11.49 -7.36 24.11
CA HIS A 256 -12.50 -7.45 23.05
C HIS A 256 -13.70 -8.28 23.53
N LYS A 257 -14.91 -7.87 23.14
CA LYS A 257 -16.16 -8.54 23.53
C LYS A 257 -17.05 -8.77 22.32
N THR A 258 -17.80 -9.86 22.32
CA THR A 258 -18.77 -10.16 21.27
C THR A 258 -20.18 -10.20 21.85
N TYR A 259 -21.07 -9.42 21.27
CA TYR A 259 -22.44 -9.22 21.73
C TYR A 259 -23.47 -9.70 20.70
N ASP A 260 -24.58 -10.21 21.21
CA ASP A 260 -25.79 -10.57 20.48
C ASP A 260 -26.80 -9.42 20.56
N LEU A 261 -27.16 -8.83 19.43
CA LEU A 261 -28.20 -7.80 19.34
C LEU A 261 -29.63 -8.37 19.25
N LYS A 262 -29.79 -9.68 19.05
CA LYS A 262 -31.09 -10.37 18.97
C LYS A 262 -32.01 -9.73 17.93
N HIS A 263 -31.45 -9.40 16.77
CA HIS A 263 -32.12 -8.70 15.68
C HIS A 263 -32.59 -7.27 16.00
N GLY A 264 -32.08 -6.69 17.09
CA GLY A 264 -32.21 -5.27 17.40
C GLY A 264 -31.29 -4.41 16.53
N SER A 265 -31.63 -3.13 16.38
CA SER A 265 -30.89 -2.16 15.55
C SER A 265 -30.23 -1.04 16.35
N SER A 266 -30.13 -1.16 17.68
CA SER A 266 -29.50 -0.14 18.53
C SER A 266 -28.96 -0.73 19.83
N GLY A 267 -28.07 0.03 20.49
CA GLY A 267 -27.42 -0.39 21.73
C GLY A 267 -26.24 -1.34 21.52
N THR A 268 -25.72 -1.88 22.61
CA THR A 268 -24.57 -2.80 22.61
C THR A 268 -25.00 -4.25 22.42
N GLY A 269 -26.19 -4.65 22.90
CA GLY A 269 -26.64 -6.04 22.91
C GLY A 269 -26.29 -6.78 24.21
N SER A 270 -26.50 -8.10 24.20
CA SER A 270 -26.19 -9.01 25.31
C SER A 270 -24.83 -9.68 25.08
N LEU A 271 -23.94 -9.67 26.07
CA LEU A 271 -22.66 -10.38 25.95
C LEU A 271 -22.93 -11.88 25.80
N PHE A 272 -22.30 -12.55 24.83
CA PHE A 272 -22.42 -14.01 24.73
C PHE A 272 -21.83 -14.66 25.98
N THR A 273 -22.62 -15.56 26.57
CA THR A 273 -22.23 -16.39 27.70
C THR A 273 -22.49 -17.85 27.37
N ASP A 274 -21.70 -18.73 27.97
CA ASP A 274 -21.79 -20.16 27.74
C ASP A 274 -21.41 -20.95 29.00
N ALA A 275 -21.92 -22.18 29.11
CA ALA A 275 -21.71 -23.02 30.29
C ALA A 275 -20.44 -23.87 30.23
N ASP A 276 -19.99 -24.26 29.04
CA ASP A 276 -18.95 -25.26 28.82
C ASP A 276 -17.78 -24.77 27.95
N ASP A 277 -17.81 -23.52 27.48
CA ASP A 277 -16.77 -22.89 26.64
C ASP A 277 -16.66 -23.54 25.24
N THR A 278 -17.68 -24.28 24.82
CA THR A 278 -17.88 -24.75 23.44
C THR A 278 -19.00 -23.94 22.80
N TRP A 279 -18.63 -23.13 21.80
CA TRP A 279 -19.49 -22.09 21.25
C TRP A 279 -19.97 -22.45 19.86
N GLY A 280 -21.27 -22.28 19.61
CA GLY A 280 -21.87 -22.48 18.29
C GLY A 280 -21.87 -23.93 17.83
N ASP A 281 -22.50 -24.18 16.69
CA ASP A 281 -22.54 -25.51 16.05
C ASP A 281 -22.14 -25.49 14.56
N GLY A 282 -21.65 -24.34 14.08
CA GLY A 282 -21.26 -24.13 12.69
C GLY A 282 -22.44 -23.88 11.75
N THR A 283 -23.66 -23.71 12.27
CA THR A 283 -24.84 -23.35 11.47
C THR A 283 -25.30 -21.92 11.74
N PRO A 284 -25.85 -21.21 10.73
CA PRO A 284 -26.35 -19.84 10.87
C PRO A 284 -27.57 -19.73 11.81
N GLN A 285 -28.27 -20.84 12.09
CA GLN A 285 -29.42 -20.85 13.01
C GLN A 285 -29.01 -20.76 14.48
N ASN A 286 -27.77 -21.15 14.81
CA ASN A 286 -27.25 -21.03 16.15
C ASN A 286 -26.61 -19.65 16.33
N THR A 287 -27.21 -18.84 17.20
CA THR A 287 -26.75 -17.45 17.43
C THR A 287 -25.27 -17.34 17.85
N GLN A 288 -24.74 -18.34 18.56
CA GLN A 288 -23.34 -18.31 18.96
C GLN A 288 -22.39 -18.50 17.77
N THR A 289 -22.82 -19.12 16.66
CA THR A 289 -21.97 -19.36 15.47
C THR A 289 -21.47 -18.04 14.88
N ALA A 290 -22.36 -17.08 14.60
CA ALA A 290 -21.95 -15.74 14.15
C ALA A 290 -21.06 -15.03 15.19
N GLY A 291 -21.33 -15.26 16.48
CA GLY A 291 -20.50 -14.78 17.58
C GLY A 291 -19.07 -15.35 17.56
N VAL A 292 -18.92 -16.63 17.23
CA VAL A 292 -17.63 -17.31 17.07
C VAL A 292 -16.86 -16.69 15.91
N ASP A 293 -17.50 -16.52 14.76
CA ASP A 293 -16.88 -15.93 13.57
C ASP A 293 -16.38 -14.51 13.85
N ALA A 294 -17.23 -13.66 14.42
CA ALA A 294 -16.87 -12.30 14.77
C ALA A 294 -15.77 -12.22 15.84
N ALA A 295 -15.74 -13.15 16.81
CA ALA A 295 -14.68 -13.22 17.81
C ALA A 295 -13.34 -13.68 17.19
N TYR A 296 -13.39 -14.70 16.33
CA TYR A 296 -12.23 -15.23 15.64
C TYR A 296 -11.64 -14.20 14.66
N GLY A 297 -12.46 -13.61 13.78
CA GLY A 297 -12.00 -12.56 12.86
C GLY A 297 -11.37 -11.36 13.60
N ALA A 298 -11.95 -10.96 14.73
CA ALA A 298 -11.39 -9.89 15.56
C ALA A 298 -10.02 -10.25 16.17
N GLN A 299 -9.85 -11.51 16.62
CA GLN A 299 -8.60 -11.98 17.21
C GLN A 299 -7.48 -12.05 16.17
N GLU A 300 -7.77 -12.57 14.97
CA GLU A 300 -6.79 -12.73 13.89
C GLU A 300 -6.37 -11.37 13.37
N THR A 301 -7.33 -10.44 13.24
CA THR A 301 -7.03 -9.06 12.84
C THR A 301 -6.16 -8.34 13.87
N TRP A 302 -6.47 -8.47 15.16
CA TRP A 302 -5.64 -7.91 16.22
C TRP A 302 -4.20 -8.45 16.16
N ASP A 303 -4.05 -9.77 16.02
CA ASP A 303 -2.75 -10.41 15.98
C ASP A 303 -1.98 -10.06 14.71
N TYR A 304 -2.64 -9.95 13.56
CA TYR A 304 -2.06 -9.46 12.32
C TYR A 304 -1.44 -8.06 12.51
N TYR A 305 -2.24 -7.07 12.95
CA TYR A 305 -1.75 -5.70 13.15
C TYR A 305 -0.61 -5.64 14.18
N LYS A 306 -0.70 -6.44 15.24
CA LYS A 306 0.33 -6.49 16.28
C LYS A 306 1.62 -7.12 15.77
N ASN A 307 1.56 -8.26 15.09
CA ASN A 307 2.72 -9.07 14.75
C ASN A 307 3.38 -8.62 13.44
N VAL A 308 2.59 -8.12 12.47
CA VAL A 308 3.09 -7.67 11.17
C VAL A 308 3.49 -6.19 11.22
N HIS A 309 2.69 -5.36 11.89
CA HIS A 309 2.84 -3.89 11.86
C HIS A 309 3.25 -3.28 13.21
N GLY A 310 3.37 -4.08 14.27
CA GLY A 310 3.72 -3.59 15.61
C GLY A 310 2.61 -2.75 16.28
N ARG A 311 1.38 -2.80 15.76
CA ARG A 311 0.25 -1.98 16.25
C ARG A 311 -0.61 -2.77 17.23
N SER A 312 -0.62 -2.37 18.51
CA SER A 312 -1.45 -3.02 19.53
C SER A 312 -2.86 -2.44 19.56
N GLY A 313 -3.80 -3.10 18.87
CA GLY A 313 -5.19 -2.67 18.74
C GLY A 313 -5.41 -1.54 17.75
N ILE A 314 -6.68 -1.20 17.51
CA ILE A 314 -7.06 -0.27 16.44
C ILE A 314 -6.41 1.11 16.59
N LYS A 315 -6.27 1.63 17.82
CA LYS A 315 -5.61 2.92 18.11
C LYS A 315 -4.12 2.80 18.45
N GLY A 316 -3.59 1.58 18.56
CA GLY A 316 -2.22 1.34 19.02
C GLY A 316 -2.02 1.51 20.54
N ASP A 317 -3.09 1.66 21.31
CA ASP A 317 -3.10 1.91 22.75
C ASP A 317 -3.34 0.63 23.59
N GLY A 318 -3.50 -0.52 22.94
CA GLY A 318 -3.78 -1.79 23.61
C GLY A 318 -5.22 -1.97 24.06
N VAL A 319 -6.16 -1.13 23.62
CA VAL A 319 -7.60 -1.26 23.90
C VAL A 319 -8.32 -1.96 22.74
N GLY A 320 -9.11 -2.98 23.07
CA GLY A 320 -9.95 -3.73 22.13
C GLY A 320 -11.23 -2.99 21.78
N ALA A 321 -11.68 -3.16 20.54
CA ALA A 321 -13.05 -2.82 20.14
C ALA A 321 -14.04 -3.85 20.71
N TYR A 322 -15.29 -3.80 20.27
CA TYR A 322 -16.20 -4.92 20.45
C TYR A 322 -16.96 -5.22 19.16
N SER A 323 -17.48 -6.43 19.05
CA SER A 323 -18.27 -6.91 17.93
C SER A 323 -19.73 -7.04 18.35
N ARG A 324 -20.66 -6.72 17.45
CA ARG A 324 -22.10 -6.95 17.59
C ARG A 324 -22.58 -7.79 16.41
N VAL A 325 -23.20 -8.93 16.66
CA VAL A 325 -23.82 -9.77 15.62
C VAL A 325 -25.33 -9.75 15.77
N HIS A 326 -26.04 -10.27 14.76
CA HIS A 326 -27.49 -10.24 14.69
C HIS A 326 -28.06 -8.82 14.72
N TYR A 327 -27.42 -7.89 14.00
CA TYR A 327 -27.92 -6.53 13.85
C TYR A 327 -29.08 -6.48 12.86
N GLY A 328 -30.21 -5.94 13.33
CA GLY A 328 -31.43 -5.84 12.53
C GLY A 328 -31.97 -7.21 12.10
N ASN A 329 -32.93 -7.19 11.17
CA ASN A 329 -33.54 -8.40 10.64
C ASN A 329 -33.39 -8.42 9.12
N SER A 330 -32.80 -9.50 8.60
CA SER A 330 -32.38 -9.68 7.20
C SER A 330 -31.54 -8.52 6.69
N TYR A 331 -30.65 -8.02 7.54
CA TYR A 331 -29.78 -6.90 7.23
C TYR A 331 -28.58 -7.40 6.43
N VAL A 332 -28.49 -6.94 5.18
CA VAL A 332 -27.47 -7.36 4.22
C VAL A 332 -26.32 -6.37 4.21
N ASN A 333 -25.70 -6.17 5.38
CA ASN A 333 -24.48 -5.36 5.49
C ASN A 333 -23.73 -5.64 6.81
N ALA A 334 -22.45 -5.29 6.82
CA ALA A 334 -21.62 -5.12 8.01
C ALA A 334 -21.07 -3.69 8.03
N PHE A 335 -20.67 -3.19 9.20
CA PHE A 335 -20.08 -1.86 9.31
C PHE A 335 -19.25 -1.66 10.59
N TRP A 336 -18.26 -0.80 10.48
CA TRP A 336 -17.57 -0.12 11.58
C TRP A 336 -18.29 1.16 11.99
N ASP A 337 -18.31 1.44 13.30
CA ASP A 337 -18.82 2.69 13.85
C ASP A 337 -17.84 3.28 14.88
N ASP A 338 -17.23 4.42 14.53
CA ASP A 338 -16.30 5.15 15.39
C ASP A 338 -16.92 5.64 16.70
N GLY A 339 -18.23 5.93 16.70
CA GLY A 339 -18.96 6.46 17.84
C GLY A 339 -19.06 5.46 18.98
N CYS A 340 -19.28 4.19 18.65
CA CYS A 340 -19.24 3.10 19.62
C CYS A 340 -17.87 2.42 19.73
N PHE A 341 -16.97 2.67 18.76
CA PHE A 341 -15.71 1.95 18.59
C PHE A 341 -15.94 0.44 18.44
N CYS A 342 -16.82 0.07 17.51
CA CYS A 342 -17.32 -1.29 17.39
C CYS A 342 -17.63 -1.71 15.94
N MET A 343 -17.52 -3.02 15.70
CA MET A 343 -17.96 -3.67 14.46
C MET A 343 -19.35 -4.24 14.63
N THR A 344 -20.13 -4.24 13.56
CA THR A 344 -21.53 -4.65 13.58
C THR A 344 -21.86 -5.45 12.34
N TYR A 345 -22.50 -6.60 12.53
CA TYR A 345 -22.76 -7.57 11.47
C TYR A 345 -24.24 -7.90 11.42
N GLY A 346 -24.82 -7.81 10.22
CA GLY A 346 -26.13 -8.38 9.91
C GLY A 346 -26.05 -9.85 9.57
N ASP A 347 -27.23 -10.48 9.47
CA ASP A 347 -27.36 -11.91 9.20
C ASP A 347 -27.58 -12.24 7.70
N GLY A 348 -27.47 -11.24 6.84
CA GLY A 348 -27.68 -11.40 5.40
C GLY A 348 -29.13 -11.60 5.01
N SER A 349 -29.35 -11.88 3.73
CA SER A 349 -30.70 -12.06 3.19
C SER A 349 -31.38 -13.26 3.87
N GLY A 350 -32.58 -13.05 4.42
CA GLY A 350 -33.32 -14.10 5.12
C GLY A 350 -32.67 -14.60 6.42
N ASN A 351 -31.67 -13.90 6.96
CA ASN A 351 -30.86 -14.33 8.12
C ASN A 351 -30.12 -15.67 7.88
N ALA A 352 -29.73 -15.93 6.63
CA ALA A 352 -29.21 -17.23 6.22
C ALA A 352 -27.68 -17.31 6.18
N ALA A 353 -26.98 -16.17 6.13
CA ALA A 353 -25.53 -16.10 6.00
C ALA A 353 -25.03 -14.84 6.71
N PRO A 354 -24.69 -14.92 8.01
CA PRO A 354 -24.11 -13.81 8.75
C PRO A 354 -22.85 -13.25 8.08
N LEU A 355 -22.74 -11.92 8.02
CA LEU A 355 -21.64 -11.27 7.33
C LEU A 355 -20.38 -11.21 8.21
N THR A 356 -19.93 -12.36 8.71
CA THR A 356 -18.90 -12.49 9.75
C THR A 356 -17.63 -13.23 9.32
N ALA A 357 -17.44 -13.48 8.01
CA ALA A 357 -16.23 -14.09 7.46
C ALA A 357 -14.95 -13.33 7.86
N ILE A 358 -13.79 -14.00 7.81
CA ILE A 358 -12.52 -13.49 8.36
C ILE A 358 -12.13 -12.18 7.68
N ASP A 359 -12.21 -12.13 6.36
CA ASP A 359 -11.88 -10.98 5.54
C ASP A 359 -12.84 -9.80 5.79
N VAL A 360 -14.14 -10.06 5.97
CA VAL A 360 -15.15 -9.06 6.35
C VAL A 360 -14.85 -8.52 7.75
N ALA A 361 -14.54 -9.38 8.73
CA ALA A 361 -14.16 -8.91 10.06
C ALA A 361 -12.87 -8.08 10.03
N GLY A 362 -11.88 -8.50 9.23
CA GLY A 362 -10.64 -7.75 9.00
C GLY A 362 -10.90 -6.40 8.30
N HIS A 363 -11.83 -6.36 7.36
CA HIS A 363 -12.29 -5.17 6.66
C HIS A 363 -12.91 -4.17 7.65
N GLU A 364 -13.88 -4.59 8.47
CA GLU A 364 -14.53 -3.70 9.44
C GLU A 364 -13.55 -3.16 10.49
N MET A 365 -12.64 -3.98 11.02
CA MET A 365 -11.61 -3.47 11.93
C MET A 365 -10.66 -2.47 11.27
N SER A 366 -10.42 -2.63 9.97
CA SER A 366 -9.47 -1.81 9.21
C SER A 366 -10.04 -0.42 8.86
N HIS A 367 -11.37 -0.27 8.80
CA HIS A 367 -11.99 1.06 8.86
C HIS A 367 -11.60 1.81 10.14
N GLY A 368 -11.64 1.13 11.29
CA GLY A 368 -11.19 1.71 12.55
C GLY A 368 -9.71 2.10 12.53
N VAL A 369 -8.85 1.30 11.90
CA VAL A 369 -7.42 1.64 11.74
C VAL A 369 -7.25 2.87 10.85
N THR A 370 -8.02 2.97 9.76
CA THR A 370 -8.06 4.15 8.90
C THR A 370 -8.51 5.38 9.68
N ALA A 371 -9.59 5.30 10.45
CA ALA A 371 -10.09 6.38 11.29
C ALA A 371 -9.06 6.85 12.34
N ALA A 372 -8.35 5.90 12.95
CA ALA A 372 -7.30 6.17 13.94
C ALA A 372 -5.96 6.66 13.35
N THR A 373 -5.84 6.75 12.03
CA THR A 373 -4.60 7.13 11.33
C THR A 373 -4.83 8.24 10.29
N ALA A 374 -5.00 7.90 9.02
CA ALA A 374 -5.18 8.84 7.92
C ALA A 374 -6.51 9.59 8.00
N ASN A 375 -7.51 8.99 8.66
CA ASN A 375 -8.89 9.47 8.75
C ASN A 375 -9.48 9.81 7.37
N LEU A 376 -9.30 8.91 6.40
CA LEU A 376 -9.75 9.09 5.01
C LEU A 376 -11.25 9.38 4.97
N THR A 377 -11.61 10.54 4.43
CA THR A 377 -13.02 10.96 4.32
C THR A 377 -13.76 9.98 3.43
N TYR A 378 -14.89 9.47 3.92
CA TYR A 378 -15.70 8.46 3.24
C TYR A 378 -16.54 9.05 2.09
N SER A 379 -15.85 9.66 1.12
CA SER A 379 -16.45 10.31 -0.05
C SER A 379 -15.43 10.45 -1.17
N GLY A 380 -15.88 10.34 -2.42
CA GLY A 380 -15.01 10.48 -3.59
C GLY A 380 -13.82 9.53 -3.58
N GLU A 381 -12.68 9.97 -4.10
CA GLU A 381 -11.46 9.14 -4.15
C GLU A 381 -10.92 8.79 -2.76
N SER A 382 -11.07 9.66 -1.75
CA SER A 382 -10.66 9.32 -0.38
C SER A 382 -11.54 8.23 0.23
N GLY A 383 -12.82 8.19 -0.13
CA GLY A 383 -13.73 7.12 0.27
C GLY A 383 -13.39 5.80 -0.41
N GLY A 384 -13.09 5.83 -1.71
CA GLY A 384 -12.57 4.66 -2.42
C GLY A 384 -11.27 4.11 -1.82
N LEU A 385 -10.36 4.98 -1.40
CA LEU A 385 -9.15 4.58 -0.68
C LEU A 385 -9.42 4.05 0.73
N ASN A 386 -10.48 4.53 1.40
CA ASN A 386 -10.91 4.01 2.70
C ASN A 386 -11.41 2.56 2.56
N GLU A 387 -12.35 2.34 1.64
CA GLU A 387 -12.86 1.01 1.27
C GLU A 387 -11.75 0.05 0.83
N ALA A 388 -10.89 0.50 -0.09
CA ALA A 388 -9.79 -0.33 -0.56
C ALA A 388 -8.79 -0.67 0.56
N THR A 389 -8.56 0.25 1.50
CA THR A 389 -7.69 -0.04 2.65
C THR A 389 -8.28 -1.15 3.51
N SER A 390 -9.60 -1.16 3.70
CA SER A 390 -10.29 -2.21 4.43
C SER A 390 -10.23 -3.55 3.70
N ASP A 391 -10.45 -3.57 2.38
CA ASP A 391 -10.28 -4.79 1.56
C ASP A 391 -8.84 -5.33 1.61
N ILE A 392 -7.84 -4.44 1.43
CA ILE A 392 -6.42 -4.79 1.45
C ILE A 392 -6.03 -5.49 2.76
N PHE A 393 -6.47 -4.96 3.89
CA PHE A 393 -6.13 -5.55 5.18
C PHE A 393 -7.04 -6.71 5.58
N GLY A 394 -8.30 -6.74 5.12
CA GLY A 394 -9.16 -7.93 5.22
C GLY A 394 -8.51 -9.15 4.56
N THR A 395 -8.12 -9.01 3.29
CA THR A 395 -7.34 -10.01 2.55
C THR A 395 -6.03 -10.37 3.26
N ALA A 396 -5.27 -9.36 3.75
CA ALA A 396 -4.02 -9.64 4.45
C ALA A 396 -4.23 -10.44 5.76
N VAL A 397 -5.33 -10.19 6.47
CA VAL A 397 -5.71 -10.93 7.68
C VAL A 397 -6.08 -12.38 7.33
N GLU A 398 -6.81 -12.61 6.25
CA GLU A 398 -7.18 -13.96 5.80
C GLU A 398 -5.92 -14.79 5.44
N PHE A 399 -4.99 -14.19 4.68
CA PHE A 399 -3.68 -14.79 4.43
C PHE A 399 -2.86 -15.04 5.71
N TYR A 400 -2.97 -14.16 6.70
CA TYR A 400 -2.28 -14.30 7.99
C TYR A 400 -2.87 -15.42 8.84
N ALA A 401 -4.21 -15.51 8.88
CA ALA A 401 -4.93 -16.55 9.62
C ALA A 401 -4.57 -17.94 9.08
N ASN A 402 -4.29 -18.05 7.77
CA ASN A 402 -3.86 -19.29 7.11
C ASN A 402 -4.79 -20.46 7.48
N ASN A 403 -6.09 -20.18 7.49
CA ASN A 403 -7.13 -21.14 7.83
C ASN A 403 -7.37 -22.06 6.63
N THR A 404 -7.57 -23.37 6.87
CA THR A 404 -7.76 -24.32 5.76
C THR A 404 -9.18 -24.36 5.21
N SER A 405 -10.18 -23.93 5.99
CA SER A 405 -11.58 -23.80 5.57
C SER A 405 -11.79 -22.52 4.77
N ASP A 406 -10.96 -21.51 5.05
CA ASP A 406 -10.95 -20.20 4.41
C ASP A 406 -9.52 -19.80 4.03
N PRO A 407 -8.97 -20.41 2.95
CA PRO A 407 -7.59 -20.19 2.56
C PRO A 407 -7.43 -18.83 1.91
N GLY A 408 -6.52 -18.01 2.47
CA GLY A 408 -6.19 -16.69 1.96
C GLY A 408 -6.19 -16.56 0.44
N ASP A 409 -7.05 -15.68 -0.06
CA ASP A 409 -7.15 -15.34 -1.46
C ASP A 409 -7.33 -13.82 -1.69
N TYR A 410 -7.70 -13.39 -2.90
CA TYR A 410 -7.84 -11.96 -3.29
C TYR A 410 -9.27 -11.66 -3.75
N LEU A 411 -10.21 -12.49 -3.32
CA LEU A 411 -11.64 -12.23 -3.35
C LEU A 411 -12.01 -11.55 -2.03
N ILE A 412 -13.16 -10.87 -2.03
CA ILE A 412 -13.72 -10.27 -0.83
C ILE A 412 -15.14 -10.80 -0.68
N GLY A 413 -15.47 -11.33 0.48
CA GLY A 413 -16.80 -11.80 0.85
C GLY A 413 -17.27 -13.03 0.06
N GLU A 414 -16.36 -13.86 -0.44
CA GLU A 414 -16.68 -15.13 -1.12
C GLU A 414 -17.36 -16.14 -0.20
N LYS A 415 -17.07 -16.14 1.11
CA LYS A 415 -17.74 -17.02 2.07
C LYS A 415 -19.17 -16.62 2.42
N ILE A 416 -19.49 -15.32 2.44
CA ILE A 416 -20.77 -14.81 2.96
C ILE A 416 -21.92 -14.91 1.94
N ASP A 417 -21.63 -15.29 0.69
CA ASP A 417 -22.60 -15.46 -0.41
C ASP A 417 -23.64 -14.34 -0.47
N ILE A 418 -23.18 -13.09 -0.37
CA ILE A 418 -24.07 -11.92 -0.25
C ILE A 418 -24.97 -11.72 -1.48
N ASN A 419 -24.52 -12.20 -2.63
CA ASN A 419 -25.26 -12.19 -3.89
C ASN A 419 -26.24 -13.38 -4.03
N GLY A 420 -26.07 -14.44 -3.22
CA GLY A 420 -26.89 -15.66 -3.26
C GLY A 420 -26.64 -16.55 -4.47
N ASP A 421 -25.54 -16.35 -5.18
CA ASP A 421 -25.14 -17.09 -6.38
C ASP A 421 -23.73 -17.71 -6.28
N GLY A 422 -23.12 -17.64 -5.11
CA GLY A 422 -21.78 -18.15 -4.81
C GLY A 422 -20.64 -17.30 -5.37
N THR A 423 -20.93 -16.12 -5.92
CA THR A 423 -19.88 -15.18 -6.36
C THR A 423 -19.39 -14.31 -5.20
N PRO A 424 -18.11 -13.95 -5.18
CA PRO A 424 -17.59 -12.97 -4.22
C PRO A 424 -18.21 -11.59 -4.41
N LEU A 425 -18.17 -10.80 -3.35
CA LEU A 425 -18.62 -9.41 -3.37
C LEU A 425 -17.71 -8.53 -4.24
N ARG A 426 -16.39 -8.70 -4.14
CA ARG A 426 -15.40 -7.95 -4.95
C ARG A 426 -14.21 -8.82 -5.36
N TYR A 427 -13.49 -8.35 -6.37
CA TYR A 427 -12.28 -8.98 -6.91
C TYR A 427 -11.13 -7.99 -6.86
N MET A 428 -9.99 -8.34 -6.28
CA MET A 428 -8.83 -7.44 -6.30
C MET A 428 -8.00 -7.57 -7.59
N ASP A 429 -8.00 -8.72 -8.29
CA ASP A 429 -7.16 -8.93 -9.47
C ASP A 429 -7.67 -8.24 -10.74
N LYS A 430 -8.99 -8.10 -10.84
CA LYS A 430 -9.72 -7.42 -11.91
C LYS A 430 -11.09 -6.97 -11.37
N PRO A 431 -11.15 -5.83 -10.68
CA PRO A 431 -12.36 -5.34 -10.00
C PRO A 431 -13.64 -5.39 -10.83
N SER A 432 -13.57 -5.07 -12.12
CA SER A 432 -14.74 -5.04 -13.02
C SER A 432 -15.44 -6.39 -13.21
N LYS A 433 -14.89 -7.50 -12.70
CA LYS A 433 -15.56 -8.81 -12.65
C LYS A 433 -16.87 -8.77 -11.83
N ASP A 434 -17.00 -7.85 -10.88
CA ASP A 434 -18.26 -7.60 -10.15
C ASP A 434 -19.30 -6.80 -10.95
N GLY A 435 -18.93 -6.33 -12.16
CA GLY A 435 -19.78 -5.56 -13.06
C GLY A 435 -19.84 -4.05 -12.80
N ALA A 436 -19.23 -3.53 -11.73
CA ALA A 436 -19.38 -2.12 -11.33
C ALA A 436 -18.06 -1.43 -10.92
N SER A 437 -17.12 -2.15 -10.32
CA SER A 437 -15.86 -1.61 -9.82
C SER A 437 -14.90 -1.19 -10.93
N ALA A 438 -14.09 -0.18 -10.64
CA ALA A 438 -13.12 0.36 -11.59
C ALA A 438 -11.81 -0.43 -11.55
N ASP A 439 -11.40 -1.02 -12.68
CA ASP A 439 -10.07 -1.64 -12.81
C ASP A 439 -8.93 -0.60 -12.74
N TYR A 440 -9.18 0.60 -13.28
CA TYR A 440 -8.17 1.63 -13.48
C TYR A 440 -8.69 3.01 -13.12
N TRP A 441 -7.78 3.90 -12.74
CA TRP A 441 -8.10 5.29 -12.47
C TRP A 441 -8.59 6.01 -13.73
N SER A 442 -9.58 6.89 -13.54
CA SER A 442 -10.02 7.88 -14.52
C SER A 442 -10.43 9.15 -13.79
N SER A 443 -10.49 10.28 -14.48
CA SER A 443 -10.92 11.56 -13.87
C SER A 443 -12.34 11.53 -13.27
N ASN A 444 -13.16 10.54 -13.62
CA ASN A 444 -14.52 10.38 -13.13
C ASN A 444 -14.64 9.30 -12.03
N VAL A 445 -13.55 8.64 -11.63
CA VAL A 445 -13.63 7.52 -10.67
C VAL A 445 -14.18 7.96 -9.31
N GLY A 446 -13.89 9.19 -8.88
CA GLY A 446 -14.43 9.78 -7.66
C GLY A 446 -15.94 10.04 -7.68
N ASN A 447 -16.62 9.89 -8.83
CA ASN A 447 -18.08 10.00 -8.93
C ASN A 447 -18.79 8.66 -8.71
N LYS A 448 -18.03 7.54 -8.68
CA LYS A 448 -18.58 6.23 -8.33
C LYS A 448 -18.84 6.17 -6.83
N ASP A 449 -19.75 5.26 -6.46
CA ASP A 449 -19.84 4.83 -5.07
C ASP A 449 -18.47 4.34 -4.58
N VAL A 450 -18.18 4.60 -3.31
CA VAL A 450 -16.86 4.34 -2.72
C VAL A 450 -16.46 2.87 -2.86
N HIS A 451 -17.40 1.94 -2.73
CA HIS A 451 -17.18 0.49 -2.84
C HIS A 451 -16.80 0.04 -4.26
N TYR A 452 -17.10 0.86 -5.29
CA TYR A 452 -16.71 0.59 -6.68
C TYR A 452 -15.48 1.39 -7.10
N SER A 453 -15.32 2.58 -6.54
CA SER A 453 -14.13 3.42 -6.76
C SER A 453 -12.89 2.83 -6.09
N SER A 454 -13.06 1.99 -5.05
CA SER A 454 -12.00 1.25 -4.36
C SER A 454 -11.25 0.26 -5.25
N GLY A 455 -11.91 -0.23 -6.31
CA GLY A 455 -11.35 -1.18 -7.27
C GLY A 455 -9.95 -0.79 -7.77
N VAL A 456 -9.68 0.51 -7.97
CA VAL A 456 -8.36 0.98 -8.43
C VAL A 456 -7.25 0.66 -7.42
N ALA A 457 -7.49 0.87 -6.13
CA ALA A 457 -6.52 0.55 -5.08
C ALA A 457 -6.46 -0.94 -4.78
N ASN A 458 -7.57 -1.67 -4.88
CA ASN A 458 -7.59 -3.13 -4.79
C ASN A 458 -6.72 -3.75 -5.89
N HIS A 459 -6.90 -3.29 -7.13
CA HIS A 459 -6.11 -3.72 -8.27
C HIS A 459 -4.64 -3.34 -8.16
N PHE A 460 -4.35 -2.13 -7.69
CA PHE A 460 -2.99 -1.71 -7.37
C PHE A 460 -2.34 -2.67 -6.35
N PHE A 461 -3.05 -3.02 -5.28
CA PHE A 461 -2.48 -3.87 -4.23
C PHE A 461 -2.26 -5.31 -4.70
N TYR A 462 -3.19 -5.89 -5.46
CA TYR A 462 -3.00 -7.19 -6.10
C TYR A 462 -1.76 -7.18 -7.00
N LEU A 463 -1.68 -6.23 -7.94
CA LEU A 463 -0.55 -6.12 -8.88
C LEU A 463 0.77 -5.85 -8.15
N LEU A 464 0.74 -5.07 -7.07
CA LEU A 464 1.92 -4.80 -6.24
C LEU A 464 2.34 -6.05 -5.47
N SER A 465 1.40 -6.87 -5.03
CA SER A 465 1.71 -8.08 -4.26
C SER A 465 2.18 -9.22 -5.16
N GLU A 466 1.46 -9.48 -6.25
CA GLU A 466 1.54 -10.73 -6.99
C GLU A 466 2.07 -10.60 -8.41
N GLY A 467 2.05 -9.38 -8.96
CA GLY A 467 2.37 -9.09 -10.36
C GLY A 467 1.17 -9.24 -11.30
N SER A 468 1.34 -8.81 -12.55
CA SER A 468 0.36 -8.94 -13.63
C SER A 468 0.39 -10.30 -14.30
N GLY A 469 -0.71 -10.71 -14.92
CA GLY A 469 -0.85 -11.94 -15.68
C GLY A 469 -1.37 -13.13 -14.85
N PRO A 470 -1.29 -14.36 -15.42
CA PRO A 470 -1.93 -15.53 -14.83
C PRO A 470 -1.20 -16.05 -13.59
N LYS A 471 -1.96 -16.38 -12.54
CA LYS A 471 -1.42 -16.92 -11.28
C LYS A 471 -2.47 -17.71 -10.50
N ASP A 472 -2.05 -18.80 -9.88
CA ASP A 472 -2.91 -19.58 -8.97
C ASP A 472 -2.49 -19.31 -7.52
N ILE A 473 -3.42 -18.82 -6.69
CA ILE A 473 -3.20 -18.49 -5.28
C ILE A 473 -4.43 -18.92 -4.49
N GLY A 474 -4.24 -19.60 -3.35
CA GLY A 474 -5.36 -20.00 -2.49
C GLY A 474 -6.34 -21.01 -3.10
N GLY A 475 -6.04 -21.57 -4.27
CA GLY A 475 -6.98 -22.39 -5.05
C GLY A 475 -7.82 -21.60 -6.05
N VAL A 476 -7.60 -20.28 -6.17
CA VAL A 476 -8.25 -19.39 -7.13
C VAL A 476 -7.28 -19.08 -8.28
N HIS A 477 -7.81 -19.11 -9.51
CA HIS A 477 -7.08 -18.71 -10.71
C HIS A 477 -7.31 -17.23 -11.00
N TYR A 478 -6.22 -16.48 -11.06
CA TYR A 478 -6.19 -15.05 -11.38
C TYR A 478 -5.53 -14.82 -12.74
N ASP A 479 -5.96 -13.78 -13.45
CA ASP A 479 -5.31 -13.29 -14.66
C ASP A 479 -5.48 -11.76 -14.73
N SER A 480 -4.53 -11.06 -14.10
CA SER A 480 -4.66 -9.63 -13.80
C SER A 480 -4.06 -8.75 -14.90
N PRO A 481 -4.85 -7.89 -15.55
CA PRO A 481 -4.40 -7.03 -16.64
C PRO A 481 -3.72 -5.73 -16.13
N THR A 482 -3.10 -4.98 -17.04
CA THR A 482 -2.59 -3.62 -16.75
C THR A 482 -3.14 -2.63 -17.77
N SER A 483 -3.38 -1.39 -17.36
CA SER A 483 -4.00 -0.36 -18.21
C SER A 483 -3.19 -0.05 -19.47
N ASP A 484 -1.87 -0.27 -19.41
CA ASP A 484 -0.92 -0.04 -20.49
C ASP A 484 -0.44 -1.34 -21.17
N ASN A 485 -0.98 -2.50 -20.78
CA ASN A 485 -0.55 -3.83 -21.22
C ASN A 485 0.95 -4.12 -21.00
N LEU A 486 1.61 -3.38 -20.11
CA LEU A 486 3.00 -3.64 -19.72
C LEU A 486 3.04 -4.44 -18.41
N PRO A 487 3.94 -5.44 -18.30
CA PRO A 487 4.00 -6.29 -17.13
C PRO A 487 4.40 -5.52 -15.87
N VAL A 488 3.99 -6.05 -14.72
CA VAL A 488 4.43 -5.66 -13.38
C VAL A 488 4.86 -6.93 -12.64
N PRO A 489 6.08 -7.01 -12.07
CA PRO A 489 6.56 -8.24 -11.45
C PRO A 489 6.02 -8.51 -10.03
N GLY A 490 5.41 -7.51 -9.38
CA GLY A 490 5.06 -7.55 -7.96
C GLY A 490 6.28 -7.45 -7.03
N ILE A 491 6.06 -7.07 -5.77
CA ILE A 491 7.08 -6.98 -4.71
C ILE A 491 6.91 -8.00 -3.59
N GLY A 492 5.90 -8.86 -3.70
CA GLY A 492 5.46 -9.80 -2.67
C GLY A 492 4.51 -9.15 -1.67
N ARG A 493 3.44 -9.86 -1.31
CA ARG A 493 2.38 -9.40 -0.40
C ARG A 493 2.88 -8.81 0.91
N ALA A 494 3.79 -9.49 1.61
CA ALA A 494 4.35 -9.00 2.88
C ALA A 494 5.09 -7.65 2.75
N ASN A 495 5.62 -7.31 1.57
CA ASN A 495 6.23 -5.99 1.32
C ASN A 495 5.16 -4.96 0.90
N ALA A 496 4.18 -5.36 0.09
CA ALA A 496 3.06 -4.52 -0.30
C ALA A 496 2.25 -4.05 0.93
N GLU A 497 1.97 -4.96 1.87
CA GLU A 497 1.31 -4.67 3.15
C GLU A 497 2.06 -3.59 3.95
N LYS A 498 3.39 -3.68 4.03
CA LYS A 498 4.24 -2.69 4.74
C LYS A 498 4.22 -1.33 4.04
N VAL A 499 4.26 -1.30 2.71
CA VAL A 499 4.16 -0.05 1.93
C VAL A 499 2.81 0.61 2.18
N TRP A 500 1.72 -0.15 2.08
CA TRP A 500 0.37 0.39 2.27
C TRP A 500 0.16 0.89 3.71
N PHE A 501 0.49 0.07 4.71
CA PHE A 501 0.32 0.44 6.13
C PHE A 501 1.14 1.68 6.51
N LYS A 502 2.40 1.78 6.05
CA LYS A 502 3.23 2.96 6.32
C LYS A 502 2.72 4.19 5.58
N ALA A 503 2.24 4.04 4.34
CA ALA A 503 1.62 5.13 3.59
C ALA A 503 0.37 5.65 4.32
N LEU A 504 -0.54 4.75 4.70
CA LEU A 504 -1.75 5.07 5.45
C LEU A 504 -1.42 5.78 6.77
N SER A 505 -0.55 5.18 7.58
CA SER A 505 -0.32 5.65 8.95
C SER A 505 0.56 6.90 9.08
N GLN A 506 1.33 7.28 8.05
CA GLN A 506 2.33 8.35 8.15
C GLN A 506 2.23 9.42 7.07
N TYR A 507 1.63 9.12 5.91
CA TYR A 507 1.70 9.98 4.73
C TYR A 507 0.35 10.34 4.12
N MET A 508 -0.69 9.54 4.36
CA MET A 508 -2.05 9.85 3.96
C MET A 508 -2.73 10.77 5.00
N SER A 509 -3.76 11.47 4.54
CA SER A 509 -4.58 12.38 5.33
C SER A 509 -6.02 12.32 4.85
N ALA A 510 -6.94 12.99 5.54
CA ALA A 510 -8.37 12.83 5.33
C ALA A 510 -8.86 13.08 3.89
N ASN A 511 -8.15 13.88 3.09
CA ASN A 511 -8.50 14.22 1.71
C ASN A 511 -7.55 13.61 0.66
N THR A 512 -6.77 12.59 1.01
CA THR A 512 -5.90 11.89 0.07
C THR A 512 -6.73 11.33 -1.10
N ASN A 513 -6.36 11.71 -2.32
CA ASN A 513 -6.89 11.17 -3.57
C ASN A 513 -5.88 10.17 -4.20
N TYR A 514 -6.17 9.56 -5.34
CA TYR A 514 -5.31 8.52 -5.93
C TYR A 514 -3.91 9.04 -6.32
N ALA A 515 -3.80 10.27 -6.82
CA ALA A 515 -2.51 10.89 -7.10
C ALA A 515 -1.68 11.13 -5.82
N ALA A 516 -2.34 11.52 -4.72
CA ALA A 516 -1.71 11.67 -3.42
C ALA A 516 -1.38 10.31 -2.78
N ALA A 517 -2.20 9.28 -2.99
CA ALA A 517 -1.92 7.91 -2.53
C ALA A 517 -0.69 7.32 -3.24
N ARG A 518 -0.52 7.59 -4.54
CA ARG A 518 0.74 7.32 -5.25
C ARG A 518 1.93 8.01 -4.60
N THR A 519 1.79 9.29 -4.27
CA THR A 519 2.86 10.03 -3.60
C THR A 519 3.18 9.47 -2.21
N ALA A 520 2.16 9.09 -1.44
CA ALA A 520 2.30 8.53 -0.09
C ALA A 520 2.97 7.15 -0.09
N THR A 521 2.56 6.27 -1.00
CA THR A 521 3.14 4.93 -1.16
C THR A 521 4.57 4.98 -1.72
N LEU A 522 4.90 5.94 -2.59
CA LEU A 522 6.29 6.18 -3.01
C LEU A 522 7.18 6.66 -1.85
N LYS A 523 6.69 7.57 -1.00
CA LYS A 523 7.41 7.96 0.22
C LYS A 523 7.62 6.77 1.16
N ALA A 524 6.57 5.96 1.38
CA ALA A 524 6.68 4.75 2.17
C ALA A 524 7.69 3.75 1.58
N ALA A 525 7.69 3.56 0.27
CA ALA A 525 8.63 2.69 -0.42
C ALA A 525 10.08 3.25 -0.37
N ALA A 526 10.26 4.56 -0.48
CA ALA A 526 11.57 5.19 -0.36
C ALA A 526 12.16 4.97 1.05
N ASP A 527 11.35 5.11 2.09
CA ASP A 527 11.78 4.84 3.47
C ASP A 527 12.08 3.36 3.73
N LEU A 528 11.25 2.45 3.19
CA LEU A 528 11.38 1.01 3.43
C LEU A 528 12.53 0.40 2.63
N PHE A 529 12.75 0.90 1.42
CA PHE A 529 13.53 0.21 0.39
C PHE A 529 14.63 1.06 -0.25
N GLY A 530 14.65 2.37 0.01
CA GLY A 530 15.46 3.35 -0.69
C GLY A 530 14.76 3.89 -1.94
N GLU A 531 14.81 5.21 -2.12
CA GLU A 531 14.32 5.88 -3.33
C GLU A 531 15.09 5.37 -4.57
N GLY A 532 14.36 5.09 -5.65
CA GLY A 532 14.92 4.53 -6.89
C GLY A 532 15.34 3.07 -6.82
N SER A 533 15.11 2.39 -5.69
CA SER A 533 15.25 0.93 -5.57
C SER A 533 14.30 0.19 -6.50
N ALA A 534 14.55 -1.12 -6.72
CA ALA A 534 13.65 -1.95 -7.51
C ALA A 534 12.21 -1.92 -6.96
N SER A 535 12.03 -2.02 -5.64
CA SER A 535 10.70 -1.92 -5.01
C SER A 535 10.05 -0.56 -5.18
N TYR A 536 10.80 0.52 -5.01
CA TYR A 536 10.30 1.86 -5.23
C TYR A 536 9.79 2.03 -6.66
N ASN A 537 10.57 1.59 -7.64
CA ASN A 537 10.19 1.67 -9.05
C ASN A 537 9.01 0.76 -9.37
N THR A 538 8.94 -0.45 -8.78
CA THR A 538 7.76 -1.31 -8.91
C THR A 538 6.52 -0.64 -8.34
N VAL A 539 6.57 0.00 -7.16
CA VAL A 539 5.44 0.79 -6.63
C VAL A 539 5.01 1.88 -7.62
N ALA A 540 5.97 2.62 -8.18
CA ALA A 540 5.68 3.66 -9.18
C ALA A 540 5.03 3.10 -10.45
N ASN A 541 5.50 1.93 -10.90
CA ASN A 541 5.06 1.25 -12.10
C ASN A 541 3.72 0.53 -11.93
N THR A 542 3.42 0.01 -10.73
CA THR A 542 2.12 -0.55 -10.40
C THR A 542 1.04 0.53 -10.37
N TRP A 543 1.34 1.72 -9.85
CA TRP A 543 0.41 2.85 -9.96
C TRP A 543 0.13 3.23 -11.42
N ALA A 544 1.17 3.26 -12.27
CA ALA A 544 0.99 3.50 -13.69
C ALA A 544 0.19 2.38 -14.38
N ALA A 545 0.32 1.13 -13.92
CA ALA A 545 -0.45 -0.02 -14.40
C ALA A 545 -1.95 0.05 -14.05
N VAL A 546 -2.32 0.86 -13.05
CA VAL A 546 -3.72 1.22 -12.75
C VAL A 546 -4.07 2.65 -13.21
N ASN A 547 -3.33 3.18 -14.19
CA ASN A 547 -3.51 4.49 -14.79
C ASN A 547 -3.35 5.71 -13.84
N VAL A 548 -2.57 5.56 -12.76
CA VAL A 548 -2.21 6.67 -11.86
C VAL A 548 -0.78 7.11 -12.14
N GLY A 549 -0.65 8.09 -13.05
CA GLY A 549 0.63 8.70 -13.43
C GLY A 549 1.51 7.80 -14.30
N SER A 550 2.70 8.28 -14.66
CA SER A 550 3.56 7.64 -15.68
C SER A 550 4.51 6.58 -15.10
N ARG A 551 4.83 5.55 -15.89
CA ARG A 551 5.89 4.56 -15.59
C ARG A 551 7.25 5.24 -15.36
N VAL A 552 8.09 4.60 -14.55
CA VAL A 552 9.51 4.89 -14.38
C VAL A 552 10.34 3.72 -14.94
N PRO A 553 11.56 3.96 -15.45
CA PRO A 553 12.41 2.88 -15.96
C PRO A 553 12.73 1.85 -14.87
N ASP A 554 12.55 0.56 -15.19
CA ASP A 554 12.96 -0.53 -14.32
C ASP A 554 14.47 -0.46 -14.06
N GLY A 555 14.86 -0.59 -12.79
CA GLY A 555 16.25 -0.47 -12.37
C GLY A 555 16.74 0.98 -12.18
N GLY A 556 15.85 1.97 -12.07
CA GLY A 556 16.16 3.33 -11.62
C GLY A 556 16.96 4.16 -12.64
N GLY A 557 16.76 3.91 -13.93
CA GLY A 557 17.42 4.66 -15.00
C GLY A 557 16.92 6.10 -15.16
N VAL A 558 17.55 6.84 -16.07
CA VAL A 558 17.16 8.20 -16.44
C VAL A 558 16.39 8.15 -17.76
N THR A 559 15.21 8.78 -17.81
CA THR A 559 14.47 9.01 -19.05
C THR A 559 14.74 10.43 -19.52
N VAL A 560 15.16 10.59 -20.77
CA VAL A 560 15.39 11.90 -21.38
C VAL A 560 14.34 12.11 -22.47
N THR A 561 13.52 13.15 -22.34
CA THR A 561 12.52 13.50 -23.36
C THR A 561 13.23 13.97 -24.62
N ASN A 562 12.91 13.38 -25.77
CA ASN A 562 13.43 13.87 -27.05
C ASN A 562 12.80 15.24 -27.38
N PRO A 563 13.61 16.31 -27.58
CA PRO A 563 13.10 17.64 -27.89
C PRO A 563 12.61 17.81 -29.34
N GLY A 564 12.77 16.80 -30.19
CA GLY A 564 12.55 16.91 -31.64
C GLY A 564 13.69 17.63 -32.34
N ASN A 565 13.69 17.58 -33.67
CA ASN A 565 14.70 18.24 -34.50
C ASN A 565 14.64 19.76 -34.35
N GLN A 566 15.80 20.40 -34.37
CA GLN A 566 15.96 21.83 -34.11
C GLN A 566 16.51 22.55 -35.35
N THR A 567 16.19 23.84 -35.46
CA THR A 567 16.73 24.72 -36.49
C THR A 567 17.35 25.96 -35.85
N GLY A 568 18.38 26.52 -36.48
CA GLY A 568 19.07 27.74 -36.05
C GLY A 568 19.64 28.51 -37.24
N THR A 569 20.20 29.69 -37.02
CA THR A 569 20.85 30.48 -38.06
C THR A 569 22.20 31.00 -37.56
N VAL A 570 23.22 31.00 -38.41
CA VAL A 570 24.54 31.54 -38.05
C VAL A 570 24.40 32.99 -37.59
N GLY A 571 25.02 33.31 -36.46
CA GLY A 571 25.02 34.66 -35.88
C GLY A 571 23.78 35.00 -35.05
N GLN A 572 22.79 34.10 -34.95
CA GLN A 572 21.60 34.30 -34.11
C GLN A 572 21.64 33.44 -32.85
N ALA A 573 21.35 34.03 -31.69
CA ALA A 573 21.33 33.28 -30.44
C ALA A 573 20.23 32.20 -30.45
N ALA A 574 20.54 31.03 -29.91
CA ALA A 574 19.63 29.91 -29.76
C ALA A 574 19.64 29.38 -28.32
N SER A 575 18.52 28.78 -27.89
CA SER A 575 18.32 28.23 -26.55
C SER A 575 17.35 27.04 -26.58
N LEU A 576 17.71 25.93 -25.94
CA LEU A 576 16.89 24.72 -25.82
C LEU A 576 17.07 24.09 -24.43
N GLN A 577 15.97 23.89 -23.71
CA GLN A 577 15.97 23.22 -22.41
C GLN A 577 15.74 21.72 -22.56
N ILE A 578 16.66 20.89 -22.08
CA ILE A 578 16.48 19.44 -22.03
C ILE A 578 15.61 19.07 -20.82
N LYS A 579 14.64 18.17 -21.03
CA LYS A 579 13.79 17.60 -19.98
C LYS A 579 14.18 16.15 -19.72
N ALA A 580 14.36 15.80 -18.45
CA ALA A 580 14.67 14.44 -18.04
C ALA A 580 14.05 14.14 -16.67
N THR A 581 13.75 12.87 -16.43
CA THR A 581 13.27 12.33 -15.16
C THR A 581 14.17 11.17 -14.75
N SER A 582 14.55 11.09 -13.49
CA SER A 582 15.26 9.93 -12.93
C SER A 582 14.41 9.27 -11.86
N GLY A 583 14.53 7.95 -11.74
CA GLY A 583 14.03 7.21 -10.59
C GLY A 583 14.89 7.41 -9.32
N THR A 584 16.08 8.00 -9.45
CA THR A 584 17.01 8.26 -8.34
C THR A 584 16.94 9.74 -7.93
N ALA A 585 16.68 10.02 -6.65
CA ALA A 585 16.78 11.38 -6.13
C ALA A 585 18.20 11.95 -6.17
N GLY A 586 18.29 13.25 -6.41
CA GLY A 586 19.55 13.99 -6.46
C GLY A 586 19.65 14.86 -7.72
N ALA A 587 20.74 15.62 -7.79
CA ALA A 587 21.01 16.46 -8.96
C ALA A 587 21.30 15.59 -10.19
N LEU A 588 20.72 15.98 -11.33
CA LEU A 588 21.07 15.44 -12.63
C LEU A 588 22.29 16.17 -13.19
N SER A 589 23.15 15.44 -13.89
CA SER A 589 24.23 16.02 -14.69
C SER A 589 24.00 15.74 -16.16
N TYR A 590 24.22 16.75 -16.99
CA TYR A 590 23.92 16.73 -18.41
C TYR A 590 25.22 16.82 -19.22
N ALA A 591 25.29 16.06 -20.31
CA ALA A 591 26.35 16.13 -21.30
C ALA A 591 25.76 16.09 -22.70
N ALA A 592 26.38 16.80 -23.65
CA ALA A 592 25.97 16.78 -25.04
C ALA A 592 27.18 16.62 -25.96
N THR A 593 27.03 15.82 -27.00
CA THR A 593 28.00 15.68 -28.10
C THR A 593 27.35 16.07 -29.42
N GLY A 594 28.14 16.59 -30.36
CA GLY A 594 27.65 16.95 -31.70
C GLY A 594 26.81 18.23 -31.73
N LEU A 595 26.94 19.12 -30.74
CA LEU A 595 26.32 20.44 -30.81
C LEU A 595 26.92 21.27 -31.97
N PRO A 596 26.11 22.06 -32.70
CA PRO A 596 26.62 23.03 -33.65
C PRO A 596 27.67 23.96 -33.03
N ALA A 597 28.70 24.32 -33.81
CA ALA A 597 29.74 25.26 -33.38
C ALA A 597 29.10 26.57 -32.87
N GLY A 598 29.48 27.00 -31.67
CA GLY A 598 28.93 28.19 -31.01
C GLY A 598 27.80 27.93 -30.02
N LEU A 599 27.29 26.69 -29.91
CA LEU A 599 26.38 26.25 -28.85
C LEU A 599 27.12 25.45 -27.77
N SER A 600 26.63 25.55 -26.54
CA SER A 600 27.14 24.82 -25.38
C SER A 600 25.99 24.36 -24.49
N LEU A 601 26.19 23.30 -23.70
CA LEU A 601 25.23 22.81 -22.73
C LEU A 601 25.71 23.10 -21.30
N ASN A 602 24.84 23.67 -20.48
CA ASN A 602 25.06 23.77 -19.04
C ASN A 602 24.87 22.39 -18.38
N ALA A 603 25.94 21.87 -17.78
CA ALA A 603 25.97 20.52 -17.23
C ALA A 603 25.06 20.29 -16.01
N THR A 604 24.53 21.35 -15.38
CA THR A 604 23.67 21.25 -14.19
C THR A 604 22.22 21.54 -14.52
N SER A 605 21.94 22.53 -15.37
CA SER A 605 20.56 22.88 -15.74
C SER A 605 20.05 22.13 -16.97
N GLY A 606 20.93 21.56 -17.81
CA GLY A 606 20.53 20.95 -19.08
C GLY A 606 20.14 21.95 -20.17
N LEU A 607 20.42 23.24 -19.98
CA LEU A 607 20.15 24.28 -20.98
C LEU A 607 21.25 24.28 -22.05
N ILE A 608 20.87 24.01 -23.30
CA ILE A 608 21.71 24.26 -24.49
C ILE A 608 21.51 25.73 -24.88
N SER A 609 22.57 26.51 -24.98
CA SER A 609 22.50 27.91 -25.42
C SER A 609 23.79 28.40 -26.10
N GLY A 610 23.69 29.49 -26.86
CA GLY A 610 24.81 30.15 -27.52
C GLY A 610 24.42 30.73 -28.88
N THR A 611 25.40 31.07 -29.71
CA THR A 611 25.18 31.63 -31.05
C THR A 611 25.90 30.75 -32.06
N PRO A 612 25.19 30.00 -32.92
CA PRO A 612 25.82 29.17 -33.93
C PRO A 612 26.71 29.98 -34.87
N THR A 613 27.89 29.46 -35.22
CA THR A 613 28.87 30.18 -36.05
C THR A 613 29.03 29.58 -37.45
N THR A 614 28.57 28.34 -37.64
CA THR A 614 28.79 27.59 -38.88
C THR A 614 27.50 26.94 -39.34
N ALA A 615 27.17 27.10 -40.62
CA ALA A 615 26.01 26.44 -41.22
C ALA A 615 26.25 24.95 -41.42
N GLY A 616 25.20 24.15 -41.30
CA GLY A 616 25.25 22.69 -41.46
C GLY A 616 24.29 21.98 -40.52
N THR A 617 24.11 20.67 -40.75
CA THR A 617 23.31 19.81 -39.88
C THR A 617 24.23 19.03 -38.94
N SER A 618 23.95 19.11 -37.64
CA SER A 618 24.68 18.38 -36.60
C SER A 618 23.78 17.31 -35.97
N ASN A 619 24.32 16.11 -35.74
CA ASN A 619 23.63 15.06 -34.98
C ASN A 619 23.95 15.24 -33.50
N VAL A 620 23.00 15.76 -32.73
CA VAL A 620 23.16 16.03 -31.31
C VAL A 620 22.76 14.80 -30.52
N THR A 621 23.61 14.37 -29.60
CA THR A 621 23.27 13.36 -28.58
C THR A 621 23.40 13.97 -27.20
N VAL A 622 22.33 13.91 -26.41
CA VAL A 622 22.33 14.35 -25.02
C VAL A 622 22.29 13.13 -24.11
N THR A 623 23.20 13.10 -23.14
CA THR A 623 23.27 12.11 -22.07
C THR A 623 22.97 12.80 -20.74
N VAL A 624 22.03 12.27 -19.98
CA VAL A 624 21.71 12.73 -18.64
C VAL A 624 22.07 11.61 -17.66
N THR A 625 22.81 11.96 -16.61
CA THR A 625 23.29 11.04 -15.59
C THR A 625 22.71 11.43 -14.24
N ASP A 626 22.22 10.47 -13.48
CA ASP A 626 21.72 10.71 -12.12
C ASP A 626 22.80 10.54 -11.04
N ALA A 627 22.41 10.78 -9.78
CA ALA A 627 23.28 10.65 -8.62
C ALA A 627 23.81 9.21 -8.42
N ALA A 628 23.08 8.19 -8.89
CA ALA A 628 23.48 6.79 -8.87
C ALA A 628 24.33 6.37 -10.09
N LYS A 629 24.76 7.33 -10.91
CA LYS A 629 25.58 7.12 -12.12
C LYS A 629 24.88 6.34 -13.24
N LYS A 630 23.56 6.24 -13.20
CA LYS A 630 22.78 5.69 -14.30
C LYS A 630 22.53 6.78 -15.33
N THR A 631 22.48 6.38 -16.60
CA THR A 631 22.38 7.31 -17.71
C THR A 631 21.12 7.08 -18.53
N GLY A 632 20.66 8.15 -19.16
CA GLY A 632 19.62 8.16 -20.18
C GLY A 632 20.09 9.02 -21.34
N THR A 633 19.74 8.63 -22.56
CA THR A 633 20.21 9.32 -23.77
C THR A 633 19.06 9.63 -24.71
N THR A 634 19.15 10.77 -25.41
CA THR A 634 18.29 11.10 -26.55
C THR A 634 19.12 11.71 -27.68
N ALA A 635 18.68 11.54 -28.92
CA ALA A 635 19.35 12.08 -30.10
C ALA A 635 18.35 12.78 -31.02
N PHE A 636 18.79 13.87 -31.64
CA PHE A 636 18.01 14.70 -32.57
C PHE A 636 18.95 15.46 -33.51
N THR A 637 18.44 15.99 -34.62
CA THR A 637 19.25 16.83 -35.52
C THR A 637 19.12 18.30 -35.17
N TRP A 638 20.20 19.07 -35.35
CA TRP A 638 20.18 20.53 -35.31
C TRP A 638 20.70 21.09 -36.62
N THR A 639 19.83 21.70 -37.42
CA THR A 639 20.19 22.32 -38.70
C THR A 639 20.42 23.82 -38.52
N VAL A 640 21.66 24.26 -38.73
CA VAL A 640 22.02 25.68 -38.72
C VAL A 640 22.08 26.20 -40.15
N ASN A 641 21.24 27.18 -40.45
CA ASN A 641 21.20 27.86 -41.73
C ASN A 641 22.28 28.97 -41.81
N PRO A 642 22.84 29.28 -42.99
CA PRO A 642 23.80 30.37 -43.17
C PRO A 642 23.28 31.73 -42.69
N ALA A 643 24.19 32.60 -42.20
CA ALA A 643 23.89 33.99 -41.89
C ALA A 643 23.54 34.70 -43.21
N GLY A 644 22.34 35.27 -43.29
CA GLY A 644 21.68 35.59 -44.55
C GLY A 644 22.51 36.42 -45.54
N GLY A 645 22.88 35.77 -46.65
CA GLY A 645 23.00 36.38 -47.98
C GLY A 645 21.80 36.07 -48.89
N GLY A 646 20.75 35.43 -48.35
CA GLY A 646 19.52 35.10 -49.08
C GLY A 646 18.49 36.22 -49.00
N ASN A 647 17.71 36.41 -50.06
CA ASN A 647 16.54 37.29 -50.04
C ASN A 647 15.36 36.66 -49.28
N VAL A 648 15.41 35.38 -48.88
CA VAL A 648 14.32 34.65 -48.22
C VAL A 648 14.72 34.27 -46.80
N PHE A 649 13.87 34.58 -45.83
CA PHE A 649 13.99 34.19 -44.42
C PHE A 649 12.72 33.45 -44.02
N GLU A 650 12.81 32.31 -43.35
CA GLU A 650 11.65 31.48 -43.05
C GLU A 650 11.66 30.95 -41.61
N ASN A 651 10.47 30.66 -41.09
CA ASN A 651 10.25 29.92 -39.87
C ASN A 651 9.21 28.83 -40.15
N ALA A 652 9.63 27.57 -40.05
CA ALA A 652 8.82 26.38 -40.26
C ALA A 652 8.46 25.67 -38.94
N ALA A 653 8.56 26.36 -37.80
CA ALA A 653 8.15 25.82 -36.52
C ALA A 653 6.64 25.95 -36.33
N ASP A 654 6.01 24.84 -35.94
CA ASP A 654 4.59 24.80 -35.67
C ASP A 654 4.21 25.67 -34.47
N VAL A 655 3.20 26.53 -34.64
CA VAL A 655 2.62 27.32 -33.55
C VAL A 655 1.13 27.07 -33.48
N GLN A 656 0.68 26.39 -32.43
CA GLN A 656 -0.73 26.10 -32.19
C GLN A 656 -1.54 27.39 -32.07
N ILE A 657 -2.67 27.46 -32.76
CA ILE A 657 -3.62 28.55 -32.71
C ILE A 657 -4.79 28.07 -31.84
N PRO A 658 -5.00 28.64 -30.63
CA PRO A 658 -6.12 28.24 -29.79
C PRO A 658 -7.46 28.71 -30.39
N ASP A 659 -8.46 27.82 -30.37
CA ASP A 659 -9.85 28.09 -30.78
C ASP A 659 -10.44 29.26 -29.98
N ALA A 660 -11.02 30.25 -30.67
CA ALA A 660 -11.52 31.51 -30.11
C ALA A 660 -10.56 32.18 -29.10
N GLY A 661 -9.25 32.05 -29.32
CA GLY A 661 -8.22 32.34 -28.32
C GLY A 661 -7.53 33.70 -28.44
N SER A 662 -6.52 33.90 -27.58
CA SER A 662 -5.58 35.02 -27.71
C SER A 662 -4.70 34.84 -28.94
N ALA A 663 -4.33 35.95 -29.58
CA ALA A 663 -3.42 35.93 -30.72
C ALA A 663 -2.06 35.29 -30.37
N VAL A 664 -1.57 34.42 -31.24
CA VAL A 664 -0.24 33.80 -31.16
C VAL A 664 0.72 34.48 -32.12
N THR A 665 2.03 34.36 -31.85
CA THR A 665 3.07 34.94 -32.73
C THR A 665 4.16 33.95 -33.06
N SER A 666 4.57 33.91 -34.34
CA SER A 666 5.75 33.18 -34.82
C SER A 666 6.81 34.17 -35.32
N PRO A 667 8.05 34.18 -34.77
CA PRO A 667 9.08 35.17 -35.13
C PRO A 667 10.00 34.72 -36.29
N ILE A 668 10.48 35.67 -37.10
CA ILE A 668 11.61 35.52 -38.03
C ILE A 668 12.63 36.62 -37.73
N ASN A 669 13.88 36.24 -37.45
CA ASN A 669 14.98 37.18 -37.25
C ASN A 669 15.69 37.44 -38.58
N VAL A 670 15.65 38.69 -39.04
CA VAL A 670 16.26 39.13 -40.29
C VAL A 670 17.56 39.86 -39.99
N GLY A 671 18.66 39.40 -40.58
CA GLY A 671 20.01 39.97 -40.43
C GLY A 671 20.40 40.98 -41.52
N ARG A 672 19.43 41.56 -42.23
CA ARG A 672 19.67 42.43 -43.39
C ARG A 672 19.82 43.90 -42.96
N THR A 673 20.76 44.61 -43.57
CA THR A 673 20.94 46.05 -43.34
C THR A 673 20.03 46.88 -44.26
N GLY A 674 19.78 48.15 -43.89
CA GLY A 674 18.89 49.04 -44.63
C GLY A 674 17.40 48.84 -44.33
N ASN A 675 16.55 49.41 -45.19
CA ASN A 675 15.09 49.29 -45.07
C ASN A 675 14.58 48.07 -45.85
N ALA A 676 13.41 47.55 -45.44
CA ALA A 676 12.70 46.52 -46.19
C ALA A 676 12.21 47.09 -47.54
N PRO A 677 11.95 46.27 -48.57
CA PRO A 677 11.40 46.78 -49.83
C PRO A 677 9.92 47.18 -49.69
N SER A 678 9.44 48.01 -50.61
CA SER A 678 7.99 48.27 -50.77
C SER A 678 7.21 47.07 -51.31
N THR A 679 7.90 46.01 -51.71
CA THR A 679 7.35 44.79 -52.31
C THR A 679 7.66 43.55 -51.48
N LEU A 680 7.84 43.71 -50.16
CA LEU A 680 8.18 42.61 -49.24
C LEU A 680 7.14 41.49 -49.38
N LYS A 681 7.58 40.28 -49.69
CA LYS A 681 6.66 39.13 -49.83
C LYS A 681 6.56 38.39 -48.52
N VAL A 682 5.34 38.09 -48.08
CA VAL A 682 5.05 37.32 -46.87
C VAL A 682 4.34 36.05 -47.28
N GLY A 683 5.08 34.95 -47.40
CA GLY A 683 4.52 33.63 -47.65
C GLY A 683 4.01 33.04 -46.35
N VAL A 684 2.74 32.66 -46.31
CA VAL A 684 2.07 32.09 -45.13
C VAL A 684 1.57 30.71 -45.47
N ASP A 685 1.83 29.75 -44.57
CA ASP A 685 1.29 28.40 -44.57
C ASP A 685 0.70 28.10 -43.18
N ILE A 686 -0.62 28.25 -43.06
CA ILE A 686 -1.38 27.96 -41.84
C ILE A 686 -2.34 26.85 -42.17
N VAL A 687 -2.32 25.80 -41.35
CA VAL A 687 -3.31 24.72 -41.41
C VAL A 687 -4.46 25.09 -40.48
N HIS A 688 -5.68 25.17 -41.01
CA HIS A 688 -6.88 25.51 -40.24
C HIS A 688 -8.11 24.93 -40.91
N THR A 689 -9.06 24.40 -40.13
CA THR A 689 -10.27 23.77 -40.67
C THR A 689 -11.21 24.78 -41.33
N TYR A 690 -11.22 26.04 -40.86
CA TYR A 690 -11.97 27.14 -41.47
C TYR A 690 -11.14 28.44 -41.47
N ARG A 691 -10.57 28.83 -42.62
CA ARG A 691 -9.64 29.97 -42.66
C ARG A 691 -10.31 31.32 -42.48
N GLY A 692 -11.64 31.38 -42.63
CA GLY A 692 -12.43 32.57 -42.41
C GLY A 692 -12.38 33.08 -40.97
N ASP A 693 -11.95 32.27 -40.00
CA ASP A 693 -11.88 32.71 -38.62
C ASP A 693 -10.61 33.48 -38.27
N LEU A 694 -9.63 33.43 -39.17
CA LEU A 694 -8.29 33.93 -38.89
C LEU A 694 -8.15 35.42 -39.22
N VAL A 695 -7.64 36.17 -38.24
CA VAL A 695 -6.97 37.46 -38.45
C VAL A 695 -5.47 37.20 -38.52
N VAL A 696 -4.82 37.69 -39.59
CA VAL A 696 -3.37 37.50 -39.81
C VAL A 696 -2.71 38.86 -40.05
N ASP A 697 -1.71 39.18 -39.22
CA ASP A 697 -0.88 40.38 -39.31
C ASP A 697 0.60 40.03 -39.46
N LEU A 698 1.33 40.82 -40.25
CA LEU A 698 2.78 40.92 -40.14
C LEU A 698 3.13 42.05 -39.16
N ILE A 699 3.95 41.77 -38.16
CA ILE A 699 4.47 42.76 -37.21
C ILE A 699 5.94 43.03 -37.54
N ALA A 700 6.26 44.28 -37.84
CA ALA A 700 7.62 44.75 -38.10
C ALA A 700 8.45 44.84 -36.80
N PRO A 701 9.80 44.96 -36.90
CA PRO A 701 10.68 45.01 -35.73
C PRO A 701 10.41 46.19 -34.78
N ASP A 702 9.82 47.28 -35.27
CA ASP A 702 9.44 48.44 -34.48
C ASP A 702 8.05 48.30 -33.81
N GLY A 703 7.32 47.21 -34.11
CA GLY A 703 5.97 46.94 -33.62
C GLY A 703 4.84 47.33 -34.58
N THR A 704 5.14 47.97 -35.72
CA THR A 704 4.15 48.35 -36.73
C THR A 704 3.47 47.11 -37.30
N ALA A 705 2.14 47.11 -37.36
CA ALA A 705 1.33 45.98 -37.82
C ALA A 705 0.77 46.21 -39.24
N TYR A 706 0.94 45.21 -40.10
CA TYR A 706 0.40 45.16 -41.45
C TYR A 706 -0.62 44.02 -41.56
N ARG A 707 -1.90 44.37 -41.77
CA ARG A 707 -2.98 43.41 -41.95
C ARG A 707 -2.80 42.65 -43.26
N LEU A 708 -2.63 41.33 -43.17
CA LEU A 708 -2.54 40.43 -44.33
C LEU A 708 -3.91 39.86 -44.68
N LYS A 709 -4.67 39.42 -43.67
CA LYS A 709 -6.01 38.84 -43.83
C LYS A 709 -6.92 39.23 -42.67
N ASN A 710 -8.16 39.59 -43.00
CA ASN A 710 -9.25 39.76 -42.04
C ASN A 710 -10.03 38.45 -41.89
N ALA A 711 -10.62 38.27 -40.71
CA ALA A 711 -11.66 37.28 -40.52
C ALA A 711 -12.88 37.61 -41.41
N SER A 712 -13.54 36.57 -41.92
CA SER A 712 -14.69 36.63 -42.80
C SER A 712 -15.51 35.36 -42.62
N ALA A 713 -16.72 35.50 -42.07
CA ALA A 713 -17.69 34.42 -41.91
C ALA A 713 -18.18 33.79 -43.24
N PHE A 714 -17.72 34.32 -44.38
CA PHE A 714 -18.04 33.84 -45.72
C PHE A 714 -16.84 33.19 -46.44
N ASP A 715 -15.70 33.00 -45.76
CA ASP A 715 -14.50 32.37 -46.33
C ASP A 715 -14.28 30.96 -45.74
N SER A 716 -15.13 30.02 -46.14
CA SER A 716 -15.22 28.67 -45.57
C SER A 716 -14.18 27.66 -46.07
N ALA A 717 -13.14 28.11 -46.75
CA ALA A 717 -12.09 27.21 -47.21
C ALA A 717 -11.15 26.85 -46.04
N ALA A 718 -10.55 25.67 -46.10
CA ALA A 718 -9.46 25.30 -45.20
C ALA A 718 -8.16 26.03 -45.59
N ASP A 719 -7.26 26.17 -44.61
CA ASP A 719 -5.88 26.66 -44.71
C ASP A 719 -5.67 28.09 -45.26
N VAL A 720 -4.61 28.74 -44.79
CA VAL A 720 -4.08 29.96 -45.41
C VAL A 720 -2.72 29.63 -46.02
N LYS A 721 -2.73 29.27 -47.31
CA LYS A 721 -1.54 28.99 -48.13
C LYS A 721 -1.42 30.03 -49.24
N THR A 722 -0.80 31.17 -48.94
CA THR A 722 -0.72 32.29 -49.88
C THR A 722 0.48 33.18 -49.62
N THR A 723 0.83 34.04 -50.57
CA THR A 723 1.88 35.04 -50.43
C THR A 723 1.31 36.45 -50.56
N TYR A 724 1.43 37.23 -49.50
CA TYR A 724 1.04 38.63 -49.46
C TYR A 724 2.20 39.53 -49.91
N THR A 725 1.88 40.73 -50.39
CA THR A 725 2.88 41.79 -50.67
C THR A 725 2.60 42.96 -49.75
N VAL A 726 3.61 43.35 -48.98
CA VAL A 726 3.52 44.43 -47.98
C VAL A 726 4.48 45.54 -48.39
N ASN A 727 3.99 46.79 -48.37
CA ASN A 727 4.87 47.94 -48.46
C ASN A 727 5.46 48.24 -47.08
N ALA A 728 6.67 47.70 -46.85
CA ALA A 728 7.41 47.87 -45.61
C ALA A 728 8.61 48.82 -45.78
N SER A 729 8.60 49.71 -46.79
CA SER A 729 9.76 50.56 -47.11
C SER A 729 10.15 51.58 -46.03
N SER A 730 9.25 51.86 -45.09
CA SER A 730 9.51 52.64 -43.88
C SER A 730 10.27 51.85 -42.80
N GLU A 731 10.25 50.53 -42.87
CA GLU A 731 10.73 49.63 -41.82
C GLU A 731 12.19 49.26 -42.01
N LYS A 732 12.93 49.11 -40.91
CA LYS A 732 14.26 48.49 -40.95
C LYS A 732 14.11 47.04 -41.36
N ALA A 733 14.89 46.61 -42.36
CA ALA A 733 14.88 45.21 -42.80
C ALA A 733 15.38 44.29 -41.67
N GLY A 734 16.42 44.72 -40.96
CA GLY A 734 17.02 43.99 -39.86
C GLY A 734 16.22 44.08 -38.57
N GLY A 735 15.99 42.94 -37.94
CA GLY A 735 15.26 42.82 -36.67
C GLY A 735 14.33 41.60 -36.63
N THR A 736 13.57 41.49 -35.55
CA THR A 736 12.58 40.41 -35.38
C THR A 736 11.24 40.80 -35.98
N TRP A 737 10.90 40.18 -37.09
CA TRP A 737 9.56 40.23 -37.68
C TRP A 737 8.69 39.13 -37.04
N LYS A 738 7.38 39.34 -36.92
CA LYS A 738 6.47 38.30 -36.38
C LYS A 738 5.24 38.15 -37.26
N LEU A 739 4.84 36.91 -37.52
CA LEU A 739 3.48 36.62 -37.99
C LEU A 739 2.59 36.48 -36.75
N ARG A 740 1.59 37.35 -36.63
CA ARG A 740 0.58 37.29 -35.57
C ARG A 740 -0.71 36.72 -36.15
N VAL A 741 -1.20 35.64 -35.56
CA VAL A 741 -2.42 34.95 -36.00
C VAL A 741 -3.37 34.83 -34.82
N GLN A 742 -4.64 35.13 -35.05
CA GLN A 742 -5.70 34.95 -34.06
C GLN A 742 -6.89 34.28 -34.72
N ASP A 743 -7.37 33.21 -34.10
CA ASP A 743 -8.71 32.71 -34.34
C ASP A 743 -9.69 33.51 -33.47
N VAL A 744 -10.67 34.16 -34.11
CA VAL A 744 -11.66 35.01 -33.43
C VAL A 744 -13.05 34.38 -33.33
N TYR A 745 -13.24 33.17 -33.86
CA TYR A 745 -14.49 32.40 -33.73
C TYR A 745 -14.20 31.04 -33.10
N SER A 746 -15.27 30.33 -32.71
CA SER A 746 -15.18 29.03 -32.02
C SER A 746 -15.44 27.88 -32.99
N GLN A 747 -14.99 26.66 -32.64
CA GLN A 747 -15.24 25.34 -33.27
C GLN A 747 -14.15 24.84 -34.21
N ASP A 748 -13.24 25.70 -34.62
CA ASP A 748 -12.19 25.39 -35.57
C ASP A 748 -10.83 25.52 -34.89
N THR A 749 -9.88 24.68 -35.29
CA THR A 749 -8.53 24.71 -34.70
C THR A 749 -7.51 24.57 -35.79
N GLY A 750 -6.30 25.03 -35.50
CA GLY A 750 -5.19 24.88 -36.42
C GLY A 750 -3.87 25.34 -35.85
N TYR A 751 -2.89 25.47 -36.72
CA TYR A 751 -1.54 25.90 -36.37
C TYR A 751 -0.88 26.58 -37.55
N ILE A 752 0.03 27.51 -37.24
CA ILE A 752 0.99 28.02 -38.23
C ILE A 752 1.93 26.86 -38.55
N ASN A 753 1.92 26.35 -39.78
CA ASN A 753 2.83 25.29 -40.24
C ASN A 753 4.17 25.88 -40.69
N GLY A 754 4.13 27.11 -41.23
CA GLY A 754 5.33 27.87 -41.52
C GLY A 754 5.04 29.20 -42.21
N TRP A 755 6.04 30.08 -42.25
CA TRP A 755 5.94 31.31 -43.01
C TRP A 755 7.33 31.83 -43.39
N LYS A 756 7.37 32.74 -44.37
CA LYS A 756 8.62 33.32 -44.88
C LYS A 756 8.48 34.76 -45.34
N LEU A 757 9.58 35.49 -45.25
CA LEU A 757 9.77 36.83 -45.79
C LEU A 757 10.73 36.79 -46.96
N THR A 758 10.34 37.38 -48.10
CA THR A 758 11.24 37.61 -49.23
C THR A 758 11.45 39.11 -49.44
N PHE A 759 12.67 39.57 -49.15
CA PHE A 759 13.15 40.96 -49.24
C PHE A 759 13.68 41.36 -50.61
#